data_AF-A0A9E5B3P6-F1
#
_entry.id   AF-A0A9E5B3P6-F1
#
_cell.length_a   1.000
_cell.length_b   1.000
_cell.length_c   1.000
_cell.angle_alpha   90.00
_cell.angle_beta   90.00
_cell.angle_gamma   90.00
#
_symmetry.space_group_name_H-M   'P 1'
#
loop_
_entity.id
_entity.type
_entity.pdbx_description
1 polymer ?
#
loop_
_entity_poly.entity_id
_entity_poly.type
_entity_poly.pdbx_seq_one_letter_code
_entity_poly.pdbx_strand_id
1 'polypeptide(L)'
;WMNGAFGWQTIAHELGHSYGLRHANLWRAVNGDPLSAAGTTLEYGDPFDMMGSSTATNVARDARHHFNPRFKNILGWLSDLAVATVTTSGTYRVFRFDHPASAALKQPMALRIFRDGVRSYWIGYRQNFSTGSLQTQGAYITWAYGDYKQSQLLDLTTPGVSANDAVLAVGQTFTDPIYGITIKPVGRGGEETALYLDIEVTIPPAPPGVAAAWGRDGASFFATNTGELVTPAPETAVPQNLTGVRQIVAGDTHALALKTDGSVVAWGNNVSGQISVPTDLGNDNVAVAAGGQISGVVRRDGAVRLWGSVLSGVTTPPAGLAGVTQLALGGTQSTAFYHALALKGDGTVVGWGDDSQGQATPPAGLVNVIAVAAHDRGSVALRADGTLVRWGAIVPGGLPMPTDLRGVRSIAGNGAARHFLALKLDGTVAAYGNNANGQAAPPSDLRDVVAVATGQFHSLALKADGSVVAWGSAASGKTNVPTHLPRSRAIAASAQGSFAISGAHLYLTGQPQAQVAAVGGSARLYVQALGAGALAYQWRKNGVAISGATADTLNLDGLTTADAASYDVVVSDAGSGSRLTSAAAAITLAPAGSPGRLSSLSVLTSVTAESPFFTVGTAIGGAGTSGTKPVLLRAAGPALTELGVGGVLADPSISLYSDSDSVTPLAVNDDWAGAPVLTAAFGRLGAFPFASGGSKDAAIFREGLPAGGYTVQVRGVAGATGTVIAELYDGTAAASFAPSTTRLVGVSVLKQIEAGEILTVGFVVGGTTSRQVLVRAIGPALALAPFNIPTAMADPRLNLFNLQTQAVIRSNDNWGGAALLRTTAGRIGSFPVENAASRDAMLTATLTPGSYTVQVSGANSASGLTLVEVYEVP
;
A
#
# COMPACT_ATOMS: atom_id res chain seq x y z
N TRP A 1 -35.92 -36.83 -28.45
CA TRP A 1 -36.62 -35.67 -27.85
C TRP A 1 -37.89 -35.29 -28.60
N MET A 2 -37.86 -35.04 -29.91
CA MET A 2 -39.07 -34.64 -30.67
C MET A 2 -40.11 -35.76 -30.95
N ASN A 3 -39.87 -37.01 -30.52
CA ASN A 3 -40.71 -38.18 -30.84
C ASN A 3 -41.20 -38.95 -29.59
N GLY A 4 -41.30 -38.32 -28.41
CA GLY A 4 -41.80 -38.98 -27.18
C GLY A 4 -42.30 -37.99 -26.11
N ALA A 5 -42.96 -38.50 -25.07
CA ALA A 5 -43.48 -37.70 -23.95
C ALA A 5 -42.44 -37.54 -22.83
N PHE A 6 -42.23 -36.31 -22.34
CA PHE A 6 -41.37 -36.00 -21.18
C PHE A 6 -42.19 -35.51 -19.99
N GLY A 7 -41.70 -35.79 -18.78
CA GLY A 7 -42.21 -35.18 -17.56
C GLY A 7 -41.75 -33.73 -17.42
N TRP A 8 -42.54 -32.92 -16.70
CA TRP A 8 -42.24 -31.51 -16.40
C TRP A 8 -40.84 -31.29 -15.80
N GLN A 9 -40.36 -32.23 -14.98
CA GLN A 9 -39.07 -32.12 -14.30
C GLN A 9 -37.90 -32.13 -15.28
N THR A 10 -37.96 -32.97 -16.31
CA THR A 10 -36.94 -32.99 -17.37
C THR A 10 -36.97 -31.68 -18.14
N ILE A 11 -38.15 -31.15 -18.47
CA ILE A 11 -38.28 -29.87 -19.19
C ILE A 11 -37.66 -28.73 -18.37
N ALA A 12 -37.98 -28.64 -17.08
CA ALA A 12 -37.43 -27.59 -16.22
C ALA A 12 -35.92 -27.74 -15.96
N HIS A 13 -35.39 -28.97 -15.89
CA HIS A 13 -33.95 -29.24 -15.83
C HIS A 13 -33.22 -28.70 -17.09
N GLU A 14 -33.72 -29.06 -18.26
CA GLU A 14 -33.12 -28.66 -19.54
C GLU A 14 -33.30 -27.16 -19.81
N LEU A 15 -34.39 -26.57 -19.30
CA LEU A 15 -34.57 -25.12 -19.28
C LEU A 15 -33.47 -24.45 -18.43
N GLY A 16 -33.11 -25.04 -17.29
CA GLY A 16 -31.98 -24.60 -16.47
C GLY A 16 -30.69 -24.49 -17.28
N HIS A 17 -30.35 -25.52 -18.07
CA HIS A 17 -29.21 -25.48 -18.99
C HIS A 17 -29.32 -24.41 -20.06
N SER A 18 -30.52 -24.15 -20.59
CA SER A 18 -30.77 -23.05 -21.54
C SER A 18 -30.50 -21.68 -20.91
N TYR A 19 -30.74 -21.54 -19.60
CA TYR A 19 -30.34 -20.38 -18.80
C TYR A 19 -28.92 -20.52 -18.24
N GLY A 20 -28.09 -21.42 -18.78
CA GLY A 20 -26.67 -21.62 -18.45
C GLY A 20 -26.39 -22.26 -17.09
N LEU A 21 -27.41 -22.76 -16.38
CA LEU A 21 -27.21 -23.46 -15.12
C LEU A 21 -26.46 -24.77 -15.35
N ARG A 22 -25.50 -25.08 -14.47
CA ARG A 22 -24.84 -26.40 -14.42
C ARG A 22 -25.56 -27.31 -13.44
N HIS A 23 -25.20 -28.60 -13.46
CA HIS A 23 -25.73 -29.57 -12.49
C HIS A 23 -25.47 -29.13 -11.06
N ALA A 24 -26.44 -29.39 -10.19
CA ALA A 24 -26.29 -29.23 -8.75
C ALA A 24 -25.56 -30.46 -8.21
N ASN A 25 -24.49 -30.21 -7.45
CA ASN A 25 -23.57 -31.26 -7.03
C ASN A 25 -23.61 -31.44 -5.50
N LEU A 26 -23.08 -32.54 -5.01
CA LEU A 26 -22.76 -32.71 -3.58
C LEU A 26 -21.25 -32.59 -3.40
N TRP A 27 -20.82 -31.79 -2.44
CA TRP A 27 -19.45 -31.83 -1.94
C TRP A 27 -19.37 -32.84 -0.79
N ARG A 28 -18.72 -33.98 -1.05
CA ARG A 28 -18.53 -35.04 -0.04
C ARG A 28 -17.10 -35.02 0.48
N ALA A 29 -16.93 -34.59 1.72
CA ALA A 29 -15.66 -34.66 2.43
C ALA A 29 -15.43 -36.06 3.03
N VAL A 30 -14.23 -36.62 2.87
CA VAL A 30 -13.91 -37.97 3.38
C VAL A 30 -13.30 -37.97 4.79
N ASN A 31 -12.94 -36.81 5.32
CA ASN A 31 -12.16 -36.65 6.55
C ASN A 31 -12.93 -35.98 7.70
N GLY A 32 -14.25 -35.83 7.60
CA GLY A 32 -15.05 -35.20 8.64
C GLY A 32 -15.22 -33.69 8.52
N ASP A 33 -14.34 -33.00 7.79
CA ASP A 33 -14.35 -31.55 7.61
C ASP A 33 -15.05 -31.17 6.29
N PRO A 34 -16.26 -30.58 6.32
CA PRO A 34 -17.02 -30.22 5.12
C PRO A 34 -16.31 -29.24 4.18
N LEU A 35 -15.26 -28.56 4.63
CA LEU A 35 -14.46 -27.63 3.82
C LEU A 35 -13.10 -28.20 3.40
N SER A 36 -12.82 -29.45 3.75
CA SER A 36 -11.55 -30.10 3.45
C SER A 36 -11.25 -30.14 1.96
N ALA A 37 -10.00 -29.83 1.58
CA ALA A 37 -9.51 -30.02 0.22
C ALA A 37 -9.54 -31.49 -0.25
N ALA A 38 -9.64 -32.45 0.68
CA ALA A 38 -9.76 -33.89 0.39
C ALA A 38 -11.20 -34.34 0.09
N GLY A 39 -12.09 -33.42 -0.29
CA GLY A 39 -13.45 -33.74 -0.71
C GLY A 39 -13.55 -34.07 -2.20
N THR A 40 -14.67 -34.70 -2.57
CA THR A 40 -15.01 -35.01 -3.96
C THR A 40 -16.33 -34.36 -4.34
N THR A 41 -16.38 -33.77 -5.53
CA THR A 41 -17.64 -33.31 -6.13
C THR A 41 -18.34 -34.50 -6.77
N LEU A 42 -19.58 -34.77 -6.35
CA LEU A 42 -20.44 -35.73 -7.01
C LEU A 42 -21.38 -34.99 -7.92
N GLU A 43 -21.16 -35.14 -9.23
CA GLU A 43 -22.05 -34.59 -10.24
C GLU A 43 -23.47 -35.14 -10.06
N TYR A 44 -24.47 -34.27 -10.18
CA TYR A 44 -25.87 -34.59 -9.86
C TYR A 44 -26.13 -35.03 -8.41
N GLY A 45 -25.18 -34.81 -7.50
CA GLY A 45 -25.21 -35.34 -6.15
C GLY A 45 -26.20 -34.66 -5.19
N ASP A 46 -26.81 -33.53 -5.55
CA ASP A 46 -27.89 -32.91 -4.77
C ASP A 46 -29.26 -33.41 -5.27
N PRO A 47 -29.87 -34.42 -4.63
CA PRO A 47 -31.13 -34.98 -5.10
C PRO A 47 -32.31 -34.03 -4.86
N PHE A 48 -32.16 -32.93 -4.13
CA PHE A 48 -33.27 -32.01 -3.84
C PHE A 48 -33.33 -30.83 -4.81
N ASP A 49 -32.35 -30.71 -5.70
CA ASP A 49 -32.28 -29.71 -6.74
C ASP A 49 -32.86 -30.23 -8.08
N MET A 50 -33.48 -29.34 -8.85
CA MET A 50 -33.93 -29.65 -10.21
C MET A 50 -32.78 -30.06 -11.14
N MET A 51 -31.57 -29.52 -10.91
CA MET A 51 -30.35 -29.80 -11.66
C MET A 51 -29.58 -31.04 -11.15
N GLY A 52 -30.15 -31.81 -10.21
CA GLY A 52 -29.56 -33.04 -9.66
C GLY A 52 -30.18 -34.35 -10.20
N SER A 53 -29.78 -35.49 -9.63
CA SER A 53 -30.28 -36.83 -10.01
C SER A 53 -30.92 -37.58 -8.85
N SER A 54 -31.97 -38.36 -9.14
CA SER A 54 -32.57 -39.35 -8.24
C SER A 54 -31.72 -40.62 -8.05
N THR A 55 -30.94 -40.98 -9.06
CA THR A 55 -30.23 -42.28 -9.07
C THR A 55 -28.94 -42.25 -8.27
N ALA A 56 -28.39 -41.07 -7.98
CA ALA A 56 -27.11 -40.92 -7.29
C ALA A 56 -27.14 -41.36 -5.81
N THR A 57 -28.32 -41.54 -5.21
CA THR A 57 -28.48 -41.76 -3.76
C THR A 57 -29.68 -42.65 -3.37
N ASN A 58 -30.25 -43.43 -4.30
CA ASN A 58 -31.49 -44.22 -4.09
C ASN A 58 -32.71 -43.37 -3.64
N VAL A 59 -32.76 -42.11 -4.05
CA VAL A 59 -33.87 -41.18 -3.73
C VAL A 59 -34.77 -41.08 -4.96
N ALA A 60 -36.03 -41.49 -4.86
CA ALA A 60 -36.97 -41.31 -5.97
C ALA A 60 -37.09 -39.80 -6.31
N ARG A 61 -37.12 -39.43 -7.61
CA ARG A 61 -37.39 -38.02 -7.99
C ARG A 61 -38.76 -37.66 -7.42
N ASP A 62 -38.77 -36.78 -6.44
CA ASP A 62 -40.00 -36.16 -5.99
C ASP A 62 -40.43 -35.17 -7.09
N ALA A 63 -41.71 -35.16 -7.46
CA ALA A 63 -42.22 -34.23 -8.45
C ALA A 63 -42.06 -32.75 -8.03
N ARG A 64 -41.71 -32.50 -6.76
CA ARG A 64 -41.50 -31.19 -6.12
C ARG A 64 -40.03 -30.76 -6.00
N HIS A 65 -39.10 -31.38 -6.72
CA HIS A 65 -37.72 -30.85 -6.78
C HIS A 65 -37.74 -29.38 -7.16
N HIS A 66 -36.92 -28.58 -6.49
CA HIS A 66 -36.85 -27.14 -6.71
C HIS A 66 -35.38 -26.77 -6.90
N PHE A 67 -35.09 -25.82 -7.77
CA PHE A 67 -33.78 -25.18 -7.79
C PHE A 67 -33.40 -24.69 -6.40
N ASN A 68 -32.14 -24.87 -6.01
CA ASN A 68 -31.58 -24.31 -4.79
C ASN A 68 -31.76 -22.77 -4.78
N PRO A 69 -31.64 -22.13 -3.60
CA PRO A 69 -31.89 -20.70 -3.48
C PRO A 69 -31.06 -19.84 -4.43
N ARG A 70 -29.79 -20.21 -4.68
CA ARG A 70 -28.93 -19.49 -5.62
C ARG A 70 -29.43 -19.59 -7.05
N PHE A 71 -29.74 -20.79 -7.53
CA PHE A 71 -30.22 -21.01 -8.89
C PHE A 71 -31.57 -20.32 -9.12
N LYS A 72 -32.46 -20.35 -8.13
CA LYS A 72 -33.68 -19.53 -8.18
C LYS A 72 -33.39 -18.04 -8.27
N ASN A 73 -32.37 -17.54 -7.56
CA ASN A 73 -31.98 -16.13 -7.66
C ASN A 73 -31.42 -15.78 -9.04
N ILE A 74 -30.56 -16.63 -9.61
CA ILE A 74 -30.03 -16.46 -10.97
C ILE A 74 -31.14 -16.47 -12.03
N LEU A 75 -32.16 -17.32 -11.86
CA LEU A 75 -33.32 -17.38 -12.75
C LEU A 75 -34.34 -16.25 -12.52
N GLY A 76 -34.12 -15.38 -11.52
CA GLY A 76 -35.05 -14.31 -11.13
C GLY A 76 -36.32 -14.80 -10.41
N TRP A 77 -36.40 -16.08 -10.05
CA TRP A 77 -37.52 -16.66 -9.29
C TRP A 77 -37.45 -16.32 -7.81
N LEU A 78 -36.24 -16.08 -7.31
CA LEU A 78 -36.00 -15.38 -6.05
C LEU A 78 -35.38 -14.02 -6.37
N SER A 79 -36.13 -12.93 -6.17
CA SER A 79 -35.58 -11.58 -6.36
C SER A 79 -34.40 -11.32 -5.41
N ASP A 80 -33.53 -10.37 -5.76
CA ASP A 80 -32.43 -9.96 -4.86
C ASP A 80 -32.93 -9.46 -3.50
N LEU A 81 -34.14 -8.87 -3.45
CA LEU A 81 -34.79 -8.47 -2.19
C LEU A 81 -35.18 -9.65 -1.30
N ALA A 82 -35.38 -10.84 -1.88
CA ALA A 82 -35.66 -12.07 -1.14
C ALA A 82 -34.38 -12.78 -0.66
N VAL A 83 -33.19 -12.23 -0.95
CA VAL A 83 -31.89 -12.75 -0.52
C VAL A 83 -31.24 -11.76 0.45
N ALA A 84 -31.18 -12.12 1.74
CA ALA A 84 -30.47 -11.30 2.72
C ALA A 84 -28.96 -11.54 2.58
N THR A 85 -28.21 -10.50 2.20
CA THR A 85 -26.75 -10.54 2.24
C THR A 85 -26.29 -10.28 3.67
N VAL A 86 -25.56 -11.23 4.23
CA VAL A 86 -25.12 -11.19 5.62
C VAL A 86 -23.68 -10.69 5.66
N THR A 87 -23.49 -9.49 6.18
CA THR A 87 -22.18 -8.81 6.28
C THR A 87 -21.76 -8.53 7.72
N THR A 88 -22.62 -8.83 8.69
CA THR A 88 -22.40 -8.61 10.12
C THR A 88 -22.83 -9.85 10.90
N SER A 89 -22.23 -10.07 12.07
CA SER A 89 -22.72 -11.09 12.99
C SER A 89 -24.13 -10.75 13.49
N GLY A 90 -24.96 -11.77 13.70
CA GLY A 90 -26.32 -11.60 14.20
C GLY A 90 -27.21 -12.81 13.94
N THR A 91 -28.47 -12.72 14.36
CA THR A 91 -29.48 -13.74 14.09
C THR A 91 -30.36 -13.31 12.93
N TYR A 92 -30.44 -14.16 11.91
CA TYR A 92 -31.15 -13.91 10.67
C TYR A 92 -32.27 -14.92 10.50
N ARG A 93 -33.44 -14.45 10.11
CA ARG A 93 -34.59 -15.30 9.79
C ARG A 93 -34.63 -15.61 8.31
N VAL A 94 -34.75 -16.88 7.96
CA VAL A 94 -34.93 -17.33 6.57
C VAL A 94 -36.21 -18.16 6.43
N PHE A 95 -37.06 -17.76 5.49
CA PHE A 95 -38.32 -18.44 5.18
C PHE A 95 -38.10 -19.54 4.14
N ARG A 96 -38.96 -20.57 4.17
CA ARG A 96 -38.83 -21.68 3.23
C ARG A 96 -39.02 -21.24 1.78
N PHE A 97 -38.11 -21.65 0.91
CA PHE A 97 -38.15 -21.27 -0.51
C PHE A 97 -38.94 -22.23 -1.40
N ASP A 98 -39.50 -23.29 -0.81
CA ASP A 98 -40.02 -24.44 -1.53
C ASP A 98 -41.53 -24.67 -1.41
N HIS A 99 -42.27 -23.65 -0.98
CA HIS A 99 -43.72 -23.67 -0.98
C HIS A 99 -44.25 -22.81 -2.14
N PRO A 100 -45.26 -23.23 -2.92
CA PRO A 100 -45.79 -22.41 -4.03
C PRO A 100 -46.26 -21.02 -3.58
N ALA A 101 -46.89 -20.93 -2.40
CA ALA A 101 -47.33 -19.65 -1.83
C ALA A 101 -46.19 -18.78 -1.27
N SER A 102 -44.96 -19.32 -1.10
CA SER A 102 -43.87 -18.50 -0.56
C SER A 102 -43.35 -17.47 -1.56
N ALA A 103 -43.67 -17.59 -2.85
CA ALA A 103 -43.39 -16.56 -3.86
C ALA A 103 -44.12 -15.22 -3.60
N ALA A 104 -45.19 -15.22 -2.80
CA ALA A 104 -45.90 -14.00 -2.40
C ALA A 104 -45.27 -13.32 -1.16
N LEU A 105 -44.32 -13.97 -0.49
CA LEU A 105 -43.65 -13.42 0.69
C LEU A 105 -42.61 -12.38 0.27
N LYS A 106 -42.61 -11.24 0.96
CA LYS A 106 -41.58 -10.20 0.81
C LYS A 106 -40.41 -10.37 1.81
N GLN A 107 -40.34 -11.51 2.48
CA GLN A 107 -39.34 -11.78 3.52
C GLN A 107 -38.13 -12.52 2.94
N PRO A 108 -36.97 -12.53 3.63
CA PRO A 108 -35.79 -13.27 3.17
C PRO A 108 -36.06 -14.77 3.08
N MET A 109 -35.83 -15.35 1.90
CA MET A 109 -35.98 -16.80 1.62
C MET A 109 -34.63 -17.49 1.42
N ALA A 110 -33.56 -16.69 1.39
CA ALA A 110 -32.18 -17.16 1.39
C ALA A 110 -31.29 -16.18 2.17
N LEU A 111 -30.25 -16.71 2.80
CA LEU A 111 -29.12 -15.92 3.26
C LEU A 111 -27.93 -16.13 2.32
N ARG A 112 -27.17 -15.08 2.05
CA ARG A 112 -25.89 -15.15 1.34
C ARG A 112 -24.78 -14.58 2.20
N ILE A 113 -23.76 -15.40 2.48
CA ILE A 113 -22.56 -15.00 3.23
C ILE A 113 -21.37 -15.03 2.28
N PHE A 114 -20.68 -13.91 2.13
CA PHE A 114 -19.44 -13.85 1.35
C PHE A 114 -18.33 -14.58 2.08
N ARG A 115 -17.59 -15.44 1.37
CA ARG A 115 -16.43 -16.16 1.92
C ARG A 115 -15.11 -15.58 1.42
N ASP A 116 -14.83 -15.71 0.13
CA ASP A 116 -13.48 -15.46 -0.40
C ASP A 116 -13.42 -15.08 -1.89
N GLY A 117 -14.29 -14.17 -2.36
CA GLY A 117 -14.20 -13.56 -3.69
C GLY A 117 -14.62 -14.46 -4.86
N VAL A 118 -14.41 -15.76 -4.68
CA VAL A 118 -14.81 -16.85 -5.57
C VAL A 118 -15.77 -17.80 -4.87
N ARG A 119 -16.04 -17.68 -3.56
CA ARG A 119 -17.05 -18.50 -2.86
C ARG A 119 -18.01 -17.66 -2.01
N SER A 120 -19.25 -18.12 -1.91
CA SER A 120 -20.25 -17.64 -0.95
C SER A 120 -21.04 -18.82 -0.41
N TYR A 121 -21.45 -18.75 0.85
CA TYR A 121 -22.44 -19.67 1.40
C TYR A 121 -23.83 -19.16 1.06
N TRP A 122 -24.68 -20.05 0.57
CA TRP A 122 -26.10 -19.83 0.37
C TRP A 122 -26.86 -20.75 1.30
N ILE A 123 -27.68 -20.14 2.16
CA ILE A 123 -28.43 -20.84 3.19
C ILE A 123 -29.91 -20.70 2.86
N GLY A 124 -30.60 -21.82 2.74
CA GLY A 124 -32.03 -21.88 2.56
C GLY A 124 -32.70 -22.76 3.61
N TYR A 125 -34.01 -22.66 3.68
CA TYR A 125 -34.86 -23.57 4.43
C TYR A 125 -35.88 -24.24 3.50
N ARG A 126 -36.12 -25.53 3.68
CA ARG A 126 -37.00 -26.32 2.80
C ARG A 126 -37.65 -27.48 3.57
N GLN A 127 -38.81 -27.94 3.11
CA GLN A 127 -39.60 -28.94 3.82
C GLN A 127 -40.52 -29.80 2.93
N ASN A 128 -40.76 -29.43 1.66
CA ASN A 128 -41.81 -30.01 0.82
C ASN A 128 -41.41 -31.33 0.15
N PHE A 129 -40.82 -32.29 0.88
CA PHE A 129 -40.37 -33.58 0.33
C PHE A 129 -40.99 -34.75 1.08
N SER A 130 -41.58 -35.72 0.35
CA SER A 130 -42.36 -36.83 0.94
C SER A 130 -41.50 -37.90 1.60
N THR A 131 -40.21 -37.98 1.24
CA THR A 131 -39.28 -39.02 1.68
C THR A 131 -38.06 -38.46 2.42
N GLY A 132 -38.01 -37.14 2.67
CA GLY A 132 -36.85 -36.42 3.20
C GLY A 132 -37.14 -35.62 4.47
N SER A 133 -37.59 -36.28 5.54
CA SER A 133 -37.91 -35.62 6.82
C SER A 133 -36.73 -34.86 7.43
N LEU A 134 -35.49 -35.22 7.08
CA LEU A 134 -34.26 -34.57 7.55
C LEU A 134 -34.08 -33.15 7.03
N GLN A 135 -34.55 -32.81 5.83
CA GLN A 135 -34.45 -31.44 5.31
C GLN A 135 -35.31 -30.45 6.11
N THR A 136 -36.38 -30.94 6.71
CA THR A 136 -37.19 -30.17 7.66
C THR A 136 -36.42 -29.83 8.93
N GLN A 137 -35.31 -30.53 9.21
CA GLN A 137 -34.60 -30.54 10.48
C GLN A 137 -33.43 -29.55 10.61
N GLY A 138 -33.14 -28.77 9.56
CA GLY A 138 -31.96 -27.94 9.56
C GLY A 138 -31.88 -26.92 8.43
N ALA A 139 -30.73 -26.23 8.38
CA ALA A 139 -30.39 -25.34 7.29
C ALA A 139 -29.83 -26.15 6.11
N TYR A 140 -30.34 -25.84 4.92
CA TYR A 140 -29.82 -26.32 3.65
C TYR A 140 -28.72 -25.37 3.20
N ILE A 141 -27.46 -25.81 3.28
CA ILE A 141 -26.28 -24.97 3.01
C ILE A 141 -25.62 -25.44 1.72
N THR A 142 -25.58 -24.54 0.76
CA THR A 142 -24.84 -24.74 -0.49
C THR A 142 -23.67 -23.78 -0.54
N TRP A 143 -22.52 -24.23 -1.04
CA TRP A 143 -21.49 -23.31 -1.49
C TRP A 143 -21.71 -22.93 -2.95
N ALA A 144 -21.40 -21.67 -3.25
CA ALA A 144 -21.58 -21.06 -4.55
C ALA A 144 -20.25 -20.50 -5.01
N TYR A 145 -19.80 -20.90 -6.21
CA TYR A 145 -18.56 -20.40 -6.77
C TYR A 145 -18.79 -19.18 -7.67
N GLY A 146 -18.32 -17.99 -7.24
CA GLY A 146 -18.40 -16.71 -7.94
C GLY A 146 -19.82 -16.32 -8.38
N ASP A 147 -19.93 -15.54 -9.45
CA ASP A 147 -21.21 -15.29 -10.15
C ASP A 147 -21.57 -16.43 -11.13
N TYR A 148 -20.93 -17.59 -11.01
CA TYR A 148 -21.16 -18.71 -11.91
C TYR A 148 -22.43 -19.50 -11.56
N LYS A 149 -22.91 -20.33 -12.48
CA LYS A 149 -24.18 -21.05 -12.32
C LYS A 149 -24.01 -22.49 -11.80
N GLN A 150 -22.98 -22.74 -10.97
CA GLN A 150 -22.71 -24.06 -10.36
C GLN A 150 -22.72 -23.98 -8.83
N SER A 151 -23.67 -24.64 -8.19
CA SER A 151 -23.75 -24.81 -6.74
C SER A 151 -23.32 -26.21 -6.32
N GLN A 152 -22.92 -26.36 -5.07
CA GLN A 152 -22.90 -27.68 -4.46
C GLN A 152 -23.43 -27.67 -3.03
N LEU A 153 -24.19 -28.70 -2.69
CA LEU A 153 -24.65 -28.98 -1.34
C LEU A 153 -23.45 -29.43 -0.50
N LEU A 154 -23.27 -28.83 0.67
CA LEU A 154 -22.25 -29.28 1.61
C LEU A 154 -22.80 -30.46 2.42
N ASP A 155 -22.04 -31.55 2.49
CA ASP A 155 -22.32 -32.65 3.41
C ASP A 155 -21.91 -32.24 4.84
N LEU A 156 -22.89 -32.03 5.72
CA LEU A 156 -22.70 -31.50 7.07
C LEU A 156 -22.96 -32.53 8.18
N THR A 157 -23.18 -33.81 7.83
CA THR A 157 -23.47 -34.90 8.77
C THR A 157 -22.34 -35.92 8.86
N THR A 158 -21.09 -35.46 8.75
CA THR A 158 -19.91 -36.28 8.55
C THR A 158 -19.60 -37.28 9.69
N PRO A 159 -19.17 -38.54 9.41
CA PRO A 159 -18.92 -39.13 8.10
C PRO A 159 -20.22 -39.57 7.41
N GLY A 160 -20.77 -38.66 6.61
CA GLY A 160 -22.02 -38.73 5.92
C GLY A 160 -21.74 -39.42 4.60
N VAL A 161 -22.47 -40.49 4.35
CA VAL A 161 -22.38 -41.24 3.09
C VAL A 161 -23.54 -40.88 2.16
N SER A 162 -24.41 -39.96 2.58
CA SER A 162 -25.70 -39.70 1.96
C SER A 162 -25.98 -38.19 1.87
N ALA A 163 -26.51 -37.76 0.73
CA ALA A 163 -26.97 -36.37 0.57
C ALA A 163 -28.27 -36.09 1.35
N ASN A 164 -28.98 -37.13 1.79
CA ASN A 164 -30.31 -36.98 2.40
C ASN A 164 -30.28 -36.36 3.79
N ASP A 165 -29.17 -36.54 4.49
CA ASP A 165 -28.88 -36.03 5.81
C ASP A 165 -28.00 -34.79 5.78
N ALA A 166 -27.57 -34.31 4.59
CA ALA A 166 -26.70 -33.14 4.39
C ALA A 166 -27.35 -31.78 4.73
N VAL A 167 -27.93 -31.66 5.93
CA VAL A 167 -28.42 -30.44 6.54
C VAL A 167 -27.63 -30.13 7.79
N LEU A 168 -27.53 -28.84 8.10
CA LEU A 168 -27.07 -28.41 9.41
C LEU A 168 -28.24 -28.43 10.38
N ALA A 169 -28.32 -29.42 11.27
CA ALA A 169 -29.47 -29.56 12.17
C ALA A 169 -29.60 -28.35 13.14
N VAL A 170 -30.82 -28.08 13.61
CA VAL A 170 -31.03 -27.07 14.66
C VAL A 170 -30.22 -27.40 15.91
N GLY A 171 -29.45 -26.43 16.39
CA GLY A 171 -28.51 -26.56 17.50
C GLY A 171 -27.08 -26.90 17.07
N GLN A 172 -26.85 -27.42 15.86
CA GLN A 172 -25.51 -27.66 15.34
C GLN A 172 -24.88 -26.39 14.76
N THR A 173 -23.56 -26.33 14.82
CA THR A 173 -22.77 -25.21 14.30
C THR A 173 -21.84 -25.71 13.19
N PHE A 174 -21.96 -25.10 12.02
CA PHE A 174 -20.94 -25.17 10.99
C PHE A 174 -19.93 -24.06 11.23
N THR A 175 -18.64 -24.40 11.17
CA THR A 175 -17.53 -23.47 11.35
C THR A 175 -16.64 -23.51 10.13
N ASP A 176 -16.39 -22.35 9.54
CA ASP A 176 -15.32 -22.13 8.58
C ASP A 176 -14.06 -21.71 9.34
N PRO A 177 -13.10 -22.62 9.60
CA PRO A 177 -11.95 -22.31 10.43
C PRO A 177 -10.99 -21.30 9.79
N ILE A 178 -11.10 -21.07 8.48
CA ILE A 178 -10.18 -20.21 7.72
C ILE A 178 -10.59 -18.75 7.83
N TYR A 179 -11.89 -18.50 7.73
CA TYR A 179 -12.46 -17.16 7.81
C TYR A 179 -13.18 -16.91 9.14
N GLY A 180 -13.22 -17.90 10.04
CA GLY A 180 -13.91 -17.87 11.34
C GLY A 180 -15.42 -17.67 11.25
N ILE A 181 -16.03 -17.86 10.08
CA ILE A 181 -17.47 -17.75 9.88
C ILE A 181 -18.15 -18.91 10.58
N THR A 182 -19.16 -18.64 11.40
CA THR A 182 -20.01 -19.69 11.97
C THR A 182 -21.45 -19.53 11.51
N ILE A 183 -22.11 -20.65 11.25
CA ILE A 183 -23.52 -20.73 10.89
C ILE A 183 -24.17 -21.70 11.86
N LYS A 184 -25.23 -21.28 12.54
CA LYS A 184 -25.92 -22.10 13.55
C LYS A 184 -27.43 -21.87 13.49
N PRO A 185 -28.21 -22.83 13.00
CA PRO A 185 -29.66 -22.77 13.08
C PRO A 185 -30.11 -22.92 14.53
N VAL A 186 -30.88 -21.97 15.05
CA VAL A 186 -31.22 -21.89 16.48
C VAL A 186 -32.68 -22.17 16.79
N GLY A 187 -33.59 -22.02 15.83
CA GLY A 187 -35.01 -22.26 16.07
C GLY A 187 -35.85 -22.24 14.81
N ARG A 188 -37.05 -22.82 14.89
CA ARG A 188 -38.05 -22.83 13.80
C ARG A 188 -39.36 -22.24 14.27
N GLY A 189 -40.16 -21.74 13.33
CA GLY A 189 -41.52 -21.31 13.60
C GLY A 189 -42.27 -20.92 12.33
N GLY A 190 -43.49 -20.42 12.50
CA GLY A 190 -44.40 -20.03 11.42
C GLY A 190 -45.45 -21.08 11.09
N GLU A 191 -46.40 -20.70 10.25
CA GLU A 191 -47.41 -21.59 9.67
C GLU A 191 -46.91 -22.16 8.33
N GLU A 192 -47.46 -23.27 7.85
CA GLU A 192 -46.97 -24.04 6.70
C GLU A 192 -46.48 -23.21 5.48
N THR A 193 -47.20 -22.14 5.14
CA THR A 193 -46.91 -21.25 4.00
C THR A 193 -45.78 -20.25 4.25
N ALA A 194 -45.43 -20.01 5.51
CA ALA A 194 -44.47 -19.02 6.00
C ALA A 194 -43.55 -19.60 7.09
N LEU A 195 -43.26 -20.91 7.02
CA LEU A 195 -42.32 -21.52 7.94
C LEU A 195 -40.91 -20.94 7.74
N TYR A 196 -40.23 -20.72 8.86
CA TYR A 196 -38.92 -20.09 8.91
C TYR A 196 -37.96 -20.83 9.84
N LEU A 197 -36.67 -20.54 9.61
CA LEU A 197 -35.55 -20.95 10.42
C LEU A 197 -34.79 -19.69 10.88
N ASP A 198 -34.58 -19.53 12.18
CA ASP A 198 -33.68 -18.52 12.73
C ASP A 198 -32.26 -19.08 12.74
N ILE A 199 -31.31 -18.31 12.21
CA ILE A 199 -29.91 -18.70 12.01
C ILE A 199 -29.01 -17.65 12.63
N GLU A 200 -28.29 -18.04 13.67
CA GLU A 200 -27.20 -17.28 14.24
C GLU A 200 -25.99 -17.39 13.31
N VAL A 201 -25.46 -16.26 12.86
CA VAL A 201 -24.27 -16.17 12.01
C VAL A 201 -23.22 -15.33 12.74
N THR A 202 -22.01 -15.85 12.86
CA THR A 202 -20.84 -15.04 13.26
C THR A 202 -20.01 -14.75 12.03
N ILE A 203 -19.73 -13.47 11.78
CA ILE A 203 -18.79 -13.00 10.76
C ILE A 203 -17.69 -12.22 11.49
N PRO A 204 -16.49 -12.80 11.69
CA PRO A 204 -15.37 -12.04 12.22
C PRO A 204 -14.86 -11.04 11.18
N PRO A 205 -14.03 -10.06 11.58
CA PRO A 205 -13.31 -9.24 10.61
C PRO A 205 -12.55 -10.13 9.62
N ALA A 206 -12.76 -9.91 8.32
CA ALA A 206 -12.07 -10.71 7.31
C ALA A 206 -10.55 -10.63 7.53
N PRO A 207 -9.82 -11.77 7.47
CA PRO A 207 -8.37 -11.74 7.57
C PRO A 207 -7.81 -10.80 6.51
N PRO A 208 -6.79 -9.99 6.82
CA PRO A 208 -6.28 -9.01 5.87
C PRO A 208 -5.73 -9.71 4.62
N GLY A 209 -6.03 -9.15 3.45
CA GLY A 209 -5.44 -9.61 2.20
C GLY A 209 -6.04 -10.92 1.65
N VAL A 210 -7.38 -11.03 1.60
CA VAL A 210 -8.04 -12.14 0.88
C VAL A 210 -8.09 -11.80 -0.61
N ALA A 211 -7.62 -12.70 -1.47
CA ALA A 211 -7.67 -12.51 -2.91
C ALA A 211 -9.00 -12.99 -3.49
N ALA A 212 -9.64 -12.14 -4.27
CA ALA A 212 -10.81 -12.43 -5.11
C ALA A 212 -10.38 -12.48 -6.58
N ALA A 213 -11.04 -13.33 -7.38
CA ALA A 213 -10.81 -13.40 -8.82
C ALA A 213 -12.11 -13.60 -9.60
N TRP A 214 -12.19 -13.02 -10.80
CA TRP A 214 -13.29 -13.21 -11.75
C TRP A 214 -12.76 -13.21 -13.19
N GLY A 215 -13.61 -13.54 -14.18
CA GLY A 215 -13.20 -13.74 -15.57
C GLY A 215 -13.04 -15.21 -15.96
N ARG A 216 -12.54 -15.47 -17.19
CA ARG A 216 -12.41 -16.80 -17.83
C ARG A 216 -13.69 -17.64 -17.89
N ASP A 217 -14.82 -16.97 -18.13
CA ASP A 217 -16.19 -17.52 -18.06
C ASP A 217 -16.51 -18.07 -16.67
N GLY A 218 -15.92 -17.48 -15.62
CA GLY A 218 -16.04 -17.93 -14.22
C GLY A 218 -15.18 -19.17 -13.99
N ALA A 219 -14.26 -19.10 -13.03
CA ALA A 219 -13.31 -20.16 -12.68
C ALA A 219 -13.94 -21.57 -12.73
N SER A 220 -13.86 -22.23 -13.89
CA SER A 220 -14.30 -23.61 -14.02
C SER A 220 -13.22 -24.42 -13.33
N PHE A 221 -13.42 -24.63 -12.03
CA PHE A 221 -12.66 -25.60 -11.28
C PHE A 221 -12.88 -26.96 -11.92
N PHE A 222 -14.06 -27.25 -12.49
CA PHE A 222 -14.41 -28.56 -13.02
C PHE A 222 -14.78 -28.58 -14.51
N ALA A 223 -14.38 -29.64 -15.22
CA ALA A 223 -14.83 -29.95 -16.57
C ALA A 223 -16.34 -30.21 -16.58
N THR A 224 -17.02 -29.63 -17.58
CA THR A 224 -18.50 -29.54 -17.70
C THR A 224 -19.24 -30.87 -17.80
N ASN A 225 -18.50 -31.97 -17.96
CA ASN A 225 -18.98 -33.30 -18.27
C ASN A 225 -18.51 -34.36 -17.28
N THR A 226 -17.62 -34.03 -16.33
CA THR A 226 -17.04 -35.01 -15.40
C THR A 226 -16.99 -34.54 -13.95
N GLY A 227 -17.15 -33.24 -13.68
CA GLY A 227 -16.97 -32.73 -12.32
C GLY A 227 -15.51 -32.83 -11.82
N GLU A 228 -14.53 -33.08 -12.71
CA GLU A 228 -13.10 -33.18 -12.40
C GLU A 228 -12.35 -31.89 -12.67
N LEU A 229 -11.22 -31.66 -11.98
CA LEU A 229 -10.48 -30.40 -12.08
C LEU A 229 -10.07 -30.06 -13.54
N VAL A 230 -10.36 -28.84 -14.01
CA VAL A 230 -9.84 -28.38 -15.32
C VAL A 230 -8.32 -28.34 -15.25
N THR A 231 -7.65 -29.10 -16.12
CA THR A 231 -6.20 -29.17 -16.19
C THR A 231 -5.69 -28.50 -17.48
N PRO A 232 -4.78 -27.52 -17.38
CA PRO A 232 -4.28 -26.91 -16.15
C PRO A 232 -5.31 -26.02 -15.45
N ALA A 233 -5.22 -25.92 -14.13
CA ALA A 233 -6.13 -25.10 -13.32
C ALA A 233 -6.10 -23.63 -13.79
N PRO A 234 -7.25 -22.96 -13.87
CA PRO A 234 -7.27 -21.56 -14.28
C PRO A 234 -6.66 -20.65 -13.21
N GLU A 235 -6.07 -19.54 -13.62
CA GLU A 235 -5.51 -18.53 -12.71
C GLU A 235 -6.58 -17.85 -11.84
N THR A 236 -7.85 -17.90 -12.24
CA THR A 236 -8.97 -17.45 -11.41
C THR A 236 -9.31 -18.44 -10.28
N ALA A 237 -8.68 -19.62 -10.25
CA ALA A 237 -8.80 -20.59 -9.17
C ALA A 237 -7.85 -20.23 -8.01
N VAL A 238 -8.20 -19.19 -7.24
CA VAL A 238 -7.43 -18.75 -6.08
C VAL A 238 -7.26 -19.92 -5.08
N PRO A 239 -6.02 -20.22 -4.61
CA PRO A 239 -5.77 -21.29 -3.66
C PRO A 239 -6.64 -21.17 -2.41
N GLN A 240 -7.14 -22.30 -1.91
CA GLN A 240 -7.81 -22.33 -0.61
C GLN A 240 -6.84 -21.82 0.46
N ASN A 241 -7.33 -20.94 1.34
CA ASN A 241 -6.61 -20.42 2.51
C ASN A 241 -5.54 -19.37 2.21
N LEU A 242 -5.54 -18.80 0.99
CA LEU A 242 -4.65 -17.69 0.66
C LEU A 242 -5.11 -16.41 1.40
N THR A 243 -4.43 -16.11 2.51
CA THR A 243 -4.61 -14.90 3.33
C THR A 243 -3.28 -14.20 3.54
N GLY A 244 -3.31 -12.97 4.08
CA GLY A 244 -2.11 -12.17 4.30
C GLY A 244 -1.45 -11.72 3.00
N VAL A 245 -2.17 -11.68 1.88
CA VAL A 245 -1.64 -11.24 0.58
C VAL A 245 -1.46 -9.73 0.62
N ARG A 246 -0.22 -9.25 0.47
CA ARG A 246 0.08 -7.81 0.35
C ARG A 246 0.13 -7.33 -1.09
N GLN A 247 0.52 -8.19 -2.03
CA GLN A 247 0.60 -7.87 -3.46
C GLN A 247 0.15 -9.07 -4.28
N ILE A 248 -0.61 -8.82 -5.35
CA ILE A 248 -1.00 -9.82 -6.35
C ILE A 248 -0.61 -9.31 -7.73
N VAL A 249 -0.08 -10.20 -8.57
CA VAL A 249 0.26 -9.94 -9.97
C VAL A 249 -0.16 -11.13 -10.81
N ALA A 250 -0.38 -10.93 -12.11
CA ALA A 250 -0.78 -11.99 -13.01
C ALA A 250 -0.09 -11.88 -14.37
N GLY A 251 0.34 -13.04 -14.90
CA GLY A 251 0.76 -13.19 -16.29
C GLY A 251 -0.45 -13.52 -17.17
N ASP A 252 -0.24 -14.20 -18.30
CA ASP A 252 -1.34 -14.51 -19.22
C ASP A 252 -2.35 -15.48 -18.59
N THR A 253 -1.85 -16.55 -17.97
CA THR A 253 -2.66 -17.68 -17.49
C THR A 253 -2.23 -18.19 -16.11
N HIS A 254 -1.54 -17.35 -15.33
CA HIS A 254 -1.07 -17.67 -13.97
C HIS A 254 -1.05 -16.41 -13.12
N ALA A 255 -1.02 -16.57 -11.79
CA ALA A 255 -0.94 -15.47 -10.84
C ALA A 255 0.05 -15.77 -9.71
N LEU A 256 0.55 -14.71 -9.09
CA LEU A 256 1.43 -14.74 -7.92
C LEU A 256 0.88 -13.85 -6.83
N ALA A 257 0.98 -14.32 -5.60
CA ALA A 257 0.72 -13.57 -4.40
C ALA A 257 2.00 -13.49 -3.57
N LEU A 258 2.35 -12.26 -3.17
CA LEU A 258 3.35 -12.00 -2.15
C LEU A 258 2.64 -11.77 -0.83
N LYS A 259 2.98 -12.58 0.18
CA LYS A 259 2.41 -12.49 1.51
C LYS A 259 3.16 -11.47 2.38
N THR A 260 2.53 -11.04 3.47
CA THR A 260 3.12 -10.10 4.45
C THR A 260 4.39 -10.64 5.11
N ASP A 261 4.50 -11.96 5.24
CA ASP A 261 5.70 -12.66 5.73
C ASP A 261 6.83 -12.77 4.68
N GLY A 262 6.60 -12.25 3.46
CA GLY A 262 7.56 -12.27 2.36
C GLY A 262 7.61 -13.58 1.56
N SER A 263 6.80 -14.58 1.92
CA SER A 263 6.64 -15.81 1.12
C SER A 263 5.81 -15.56 -0.15
N VAL A 264 6.04 -16.38 -1.18
CA VAL A 264 5.38 -16.28 -2.48
C VAL A 264 4.56 -17.53 -2.78
N VAL A 265 3.32 -17.32 -3.22
CA VAL A 265 2.41 -18.38 -3.67
C VAL A 265 2.09 -18.13 -5.15
N ALA A 266 2.26 -19.14 -6.01
CA ALA A 266 1.92 -19.07 -7.42
C ALA A 266 0.91 -20.16 -7.81
N TRP A 267 -0.02 -19.84 -8.70
CA TRP A 267 -1.05 -20.79 -9.18
C TRP A 267 -1.53 -20.48 -10.60
N GLY A 268 -2.20 -21.45 -11.21
CA GLY A 268 -2.66 -21.40 -12.61
C GLY A 268 -1.93 -22.39 -13.51
N ASN A 269 -1.70 -22.01 -14.77
CA ASN A 269 -1.00 -22.82 -15.76
C ASN A 269 0.48 -23.02 -15.38
N ASN A 270 1.03 -24.23 -15.55
CA ASN A 270 2.43 -24.55 -15.29
C ASN A 270 3.21 -25.16 -16.48
N VAL A 271 2.71 -25.04 -17.71
CA VAL A 271 3.32 -25.68 -18.90
C VAL A 271 4.78 -25.25 -19.11
N SER A 272 5.13 -24.02 -18.71
CA SER A 272 6.49 -23.48 -18.80
C SER A 272 7.20 -23.45 -17.46
N GLY A 273 6.65 -24.06 -16.40
CA GLY A 273 7.19 -23.98 -15.04
C GLY A 273 6.90 -22.67 -14.31
N GLN A 274 6.01 -21.81 -14.84
CA GLN A 274 5.78 -20.45 -14.33
C GLN A 274 5.15 -20.39 -12.94
N ILE A 275 4.56 -21.46 -12.43
CA ILE A 275 4.09 -21.53 -11.03
C ILE A 275 4.98 -22.41 -10.14
N SER A 276 6.06 -22.97 -10.68
CA SER A 276 7.06 -23.73 -9.93
C SER A 276 7.97 -22.77 -9.15
N VAL A 277 7.46 -22.25 -8.02
CA VAL A 277 8.22 -21.35 -7.13
C VAL A 277 9.52 -22.03 -6.70
N PRO A 278 10.70 -21.40 -6.89
CA PRO A 278 11.97 -21.97 -6.48
C PRO A 278 12.01 -22.28 -4.98
N THR A 279 12.45 -23.50 -4.62
CA THR A 279 12.48 -23.96 -3.21
C THR A 279 13.49 -23.21 -2.35
N ASP A 280 14.46 -22.55 -2.97
CA ASP A 280 15.55 -21.77 -2.35
C ASP A 280 15.24 -20.27 -2.23
N LEU A 281 14.02 -19.83 -2.60
CA LEU A 281 13.67 -18.41 -2.67
C LEU A 281 13.69 -17.69 -1.31
N GLY A 282 13.36 -18.41 -0.24
CA GLY A 282 13.21 -17.83 1.10
C GLY A 282 12.10 -16.77 1.20
N ASN A 283 12.13 -15.97 2.28
CA ASN A 283 11.09 -14.98 2.61
C ASN A 283 11.56 -13.52 2.50
N ASP A 284 12.77 -13.25 2.02
CA ASP A 284 13.29 -11.87 1.89
C ASP A 284 12.76 -11.15 0.63
N ASN A 285 11.62 -11.56 0.10
CA ASN A 285 11.05 -10.97 -1.11
C ASN A 285 10.30 -9.68 -0.76
N VAL A 286 10.50 -8.62 -1.57
CA VAL A 286 9.87 -7.30 -1.38
C VAL A 286 8.86 -6.97 -2.47
N ALA A 287 9.01 -7.50 -3.68
CA ALA A 287 8.05 -7.35 -4.78
C ALA A 287 7.94 -8.62 -5.63
N VAL A 288 6.78 -8.81 -6.27
CA VAL A 288 6.53 -9.84 -7.29
C VAL A 288 6.23 -9.20 -8.64
N ALA A 289 6.56 -9.90 -9.73
CA ALA A 289 6.19 -9.53 -11.09
C ALA A 289 5.75 -10.78 -11.87
N ALA A 290 4.83 -10.58 -12.82
CA ALA A 290 4.34 -11.62 -13.72
C ALA A 290 4.07 -11.02 -15.10
N GLY A 291 4.38 -11.76 -16.15
CA GLY A 291 4.15 -11.32 -17.53
C GLY A 291 4.23 -12.51 -18.48
N GLY A 292 3.23 -12.67 -19.35
CA GLY A 292 3.15 -13.84 -20.22
C GLY A 292 3.23 -15.16 -19.45
N GLN A 293 4.31 -15.92 -19.68
CA GLN A 293 4.60 -17.19 -19.00
C GLN A 293 5.82 -17.08 -18.05
N ILE A 294 6.11 -15.87 -17.55
CA ILE A 294 7.25 -15.58 -16.68
C ILE A 294 6.76 -15.08 -15.32
N SER A 295 7.44 -15.54 -14.29
CA SER A 295 7.28 -15.16 -12.90
C SER A 295 8.58 -14.58 -12.36
N GLY A 296 8.47 -13.64 -11.42
CA GLY A 296 9.62 -12.99 -10.85
C GLY A 296 9.42 -12.44 -9.46
N VAL A 297 10.54 -12.30 -8.73
CA VAL A 297 10.62 -11.54 -7.49
C VAL A 297 11.79 -10.58 -7.48
N VAL A 298 11.62 -9.51 -6.70
CA VAL A 298 12.70 -8.67 -6.20
C VAL A 298 12.89 -8.99 -4.73
N ARG A 299 14.13 -9.27 -4.34
CA ARG A 299 14.54 -9.53 -2.95
C ARG A 299 14.95 -8.23 -2.25
N ARG A 300 14.99 -8.25 -0.92
CA ARG A 300 15.30 -7.08 -0.07
C ARG A 300 16.68 -6.48 -0.33
N ASP A 301 17.63 -7.31 -0.75
CA ASP A 301 18.99 -6.93 -1.17
C ASP A 301 19.04 -6.36 -2.61
N GLY A 302 17.89 -6.27 -3.28
CA GLY A 302 17.77 -5.81 -4.66
C GLY A 302 18.16 -6.87 -5.71
N ALA A 303 18.40 -8.12 -5.30
CA ALA A 303 18.59 -9.22 -6.24
C ALA A 303 17.25 -9.64 -6.86
N VAL A 304 17.30 -10.13 -8.10
CA VAL A 304 16.11 -10.61 -8.83
C VAL A 304 16.19 -12.10 -9.09
N ARG A 305 15.05 -12.77 -8.99
CA ARG A 305 14.90 -14.18 -9.36
C ARG A 305 13.71 -14.33 -10.28
N LEU A 306 13.95 -14.86 -11.48
CA LEU A 306 12.95 -15.12 -12.50
C LEU A 306 12.85 -16.63 -12.78
N TRP A 307 11.64 -17.11 -13.10
CA TRP A 307 11.38 -18.49 -13.51
C TRP A 307 10.17 -18.56 -14.47
N GLY A 308 9.97 -19.72 -15.10
CA GLY A 308 8.97 -19.91 -16.16
C GLY A 308 9.63 -20.15 -17.52
N SER A 309 9.04 -19.60 -18.59
CA SER A 309 9.57 -19.76 -19.95
C SER A 309 11.00 -19.24 -20.08
N VAL A 310 11.89 -20.07 -20.64
CA VAL A 310 13.31 -19.73 -20.86
C VAL A 310 13.55 -19.03 -22.21
N LEU A 311 12.48 -18.78 -22.97
CA LEU A 311 12.57 -18.15 -24.29
C LEU A 311 13.14 -16.73 -24.18
N SER A 312 13.88 -16.34 -25.22
CA SER A 312 14.59 -15.06 -25.31
C SER A 312 15.58 -14.78 -24.18
N GLY A 313 15.93 -15.78 -23.36
CA GLY A 313 16.83 -15.60 -22.21
C GLY A 313 16.27 -14.74 -21.09
N VAL A 314 14.95 -14.49 -21.08
CA VAL A 314 14.33 -13.54 -20.13
C VAL A 314 14.51 -13.96 -18.66
N THR A 315 14.61 -15.27 -18.38
CA THR A 315 14.85 -15.81 -17.03
C THR A 315 16.31 -15.74 -16.59
N THR A 316 17.21 -15.17 -17.40
CA THR A 316 18.63 -15.00 -17.10
C THR A 316 18.94 -13.50 -17.01
N PRO A 317 18.79 -12.88 -15.82
CA PRO A 317 19.12 -11.48 -15.63
C PRO A 317 20.57 -11.16 -16.04
N PRO A 318 20.86 -9.96 -16.56
CA PRO A 318 22.21 -9.54 -16.92
C PRO A 318 23.19 -9.66 -15.75
N ALA A 319 24.43 -10.05 -16.05
CA ALA A 319 25.49 -10.16 -15.05
C ALA A 319 25.72 -8.80 -14.35
N GLY A 320 25.82 -8.82 -13.02
CA GLY A 320 26.02 -7.60 -12.21
C GLY A 320 24.75 -6.77 -11.95
N LEU A 321 23.56 -7.24 -12.35
CA LEU A 321 22.31 -6.58 -11.99
C LEU A 321 22.11 -6.62 -10.47
N ALA A 322 22.03 -5.44 -9.84
CA ALA A 322 21.85 -5.26 -8.42
C ALA A 322 21.08 -3.97 -8.12
N GLY A 323 20.57 -3.84 -6.89
CA GLY A 323 19.84 -2.65 -6.43
C GLY A 323 18.49 -2.48 -7.13
N VAL A 324 17.85 -3.56 -7.57
CA VAL A 324 16.54 -3.53 -8.23
C VAL A 324 15.45 -3.27 -7.20
N THR A 325 14.51 -2.39 -7.52
CA THR A 325 13.34 -2.06 -6.68
C THR A 325 12.03 -2.50 -7.32
N GLN A 326 11.97 -2.61 -8.64
CA GLN A 326 10.78 -3.06 -9.37
C GLN A 326 11.16 -3.87 -10.62
N LEU A 327 10.33 -4.86 -10.96
CA LEU A 327 10.36 -5.58 -12.22
C LEU A 327 9.08 -5.34 -13.02
N ALA A 328 9.21 -5.15 -14.33
CA ALA A 328 8.11 -5.28 -15.29
C ALA A 328 8.45 -6.39 -16.28
N LEU A 329 7.53 -7.32 -16.49
CA LEU A 329 7.71 -8.46 -17.38
C LEU A 329 6.75 -8.32 -18.56
N GLY A 330 7.31 -8.14 -19.76
CA GLY A 330 6.56 -8.08 -21.00
C GLY A 330 6.54 -9.44 -21.69
N GLY A 331 5.42 -9.77 -22.32
CA GLY A 331 5.31 -10.93 -23.19
C GLY A 331 3.95 -11.57 -23.18
N THR A 332 3.75 -12.52 -24.09
CA THR A 332 2.53 -13.34 -24.17
C THR A 332 2.84 -14.72 -24.72
N GLN A 333 2.05 -15.72 -24.34
CA GLN A 333 2.09 -17.07 -24.93
C GLN A 333 1.88 -17.04 -26.45
N SER A 334 1.11 -16.09 -26.99
CA SER A 334 0.78 -16.07 -28.43
C SER A 334 1.93 -15.64 -29.33
N THR A 335 2.82 -14.77 -28.86
CA THR A 335 3.93 -14.24 -29.67
C THR A 335 5.30 -14.65 -29.17
N ALA A 336 5.41 -15.10 -27.92
CA ALA A 336 6.66 -15.45 -27.26
C ALA A 336 7.73 -14.33 -27.23
N PHE A 337 7.32 -13.07 -27.41
CA PHE A 337 8.22 -11.90 -27.29
C PHE A 337 8.37 -11.52 -25.81
N TYR A 338 9.15 -12.32 -25.09
CA TYR A 338 9.36 -12.11 -23.66
C TYR A 338 10.53 -11.17 -23.41
N HIS A 339 10.30 -10.13 -22.62
CA HIS A 339 11.35 -9.23 -22.13
C HIS A 339 11.08 -8.82 -20.69
N ALA A 340 12.10 -8.30 -20.04
CA ALA A 340 12.04 -7.81 -18.68
C ALA A 340 12.67 -6.42 -18.60
N LEU A 341 12.15 -5.61 -17.68
CA LEU A 341 12.71 -4.33 -17.26
C LEU A 341 12.92 -4.39 -15.75
N ALA A 342 14.13 -4.06 -15.30
CA ALA A 342 14.45 -3.82 -13.91
C ALA A 342 14.62 -2.31 -13.69
N LEU A 343 13.84 -1.75 -12.77
CA LEU A 343 14.07 -0.43 -12.22
C LEU A 343 15.00 -0.55 -11.03
N LYS A 344 16.08 0.23 -11.02
CA LYS A 344 17.04 0.30 -9.93
C LYS A 344 16.72 1.44 -8.97
N GLY A 345 17.23 1.34 -7.74
CA GLY A 345 17.04 2.36 -6.69
C GLY A 345 17.66 3.72 -7.00
N ASP A 346 18.59 3.78 -7.96
CA ASP A 346 19.18 5.02 -8.50
C ASP A 346 18.33 5.67 -9.62
N GLY A 347 17.16 5.11 -9.93
CA GLY A 347 16.26 5.63 -10.96
C GLY A 347 16.65 5.25 -12.40
N THR A 348 17.63 4.35 -12.58
CA THR A 348 18.01 3.80 -13.90
C THR A 348 17.20 2.54 -14.24
N VAL A 349 17.03 2.26 -15.54
CA VAL A 349 16.30 1.09 -16.04
C VAL A 349 17.24 0.20 -16.84
N VAL A 350 17.24 -1.10 -16.55
CA VAL A 350 17.95 -2.14 -17.32
C VAL A 350 16.92 -3.06 -17.93
N GLY A 351 16.98 -3.30 -19.24
CA GLY A 351 16.10 -4.24 -19.92
C GLY A 351 16.87 -5.35 -20.64
N TRP A 352 16.23 -6.52 -20.76
CA TRP A 352 16.78 -7.70 -21.41
C TRP A 352 15.67 -8.62 -21.92
N GLY A 353 16.02 -9.60 -22.75
CA GLY A 353 15.07 -10.52 -23.39
C GLY A 353 14.93 -10.24 -24.89
N ASP A 354 13.74 -10.47 -25.45
CA ASP A 354 13.44 -10.15 -26.83
C ASP A 354 13.49 -8.64 -27.06
N ASP A 355 14.27 -8.22 -28.06
CA ASP A 355 14.40 -6.83 -28.46
C ASP A 355 14.09 -6.62 -29.94
N SER A 356 13.29 -7.52 -30.54
CA SER A 356 12.97 -7.48 -31.96
C SER A 356 12.23 -6.21 -32.41
N GLN A 357 11.68 -5.44 -31.47
CA GLN A 357 11.01 -4.15 -31.68
C GLN A 357 11.68 -3.01 -30.89
N GLY A 358 12.85 -3.23 -30.30
CA GLY A 358 13.51 -2.29 -29.39
C GLY A 358 12.85 -2.19 -28.01
N GLN A 359 11.98 -3.12 -27.63
CA GLN A 359 11.19 -3.06 -26.38
C GLN A 359 12.00 -3.33 -25.10
N ALA A 360 13.11 -4.06 -25.20
CA ALA A 360 14.01 -4.36 -24.09
C ALA A 360 15.09 -3.29 -23.94
N THR A 361 15.35 -2.45 -24.95
CA THR A 361 16.38 -1.39 -24.90
C THR A 361 15.81 -0.07 -24.40
N PRO A 362 16.09 0.38 -23.15
CA PRO A 362 15.63 1.67 -22.66
C PRO A 362 16.28 2.83 -23.44
N PRO A 363 15.55 3.94 -23.72
CA PRO A 363 16.12 5.08 -24.42
C PRO A 363 17.34 5.69 -23.73
N ALA A 364 18.31 6.17 -24.52
CA ALA A 364 19.49 6.84 -23.99
C ALA A 364 19.11 8.06 -23.13
N GLY A 365 19.76 8.23 -21.99
CA GLY A 365 19.49 9.33 -21.05
C GLY A 365 18.22 9.18 -20.21
N LEU A 366 17.58 8.00 -20.20
CA LEU A 366 16.48 7.72 -19.28
C LEU A 366 16.99 7.61 -17.83
N VAL A 367 16.67 8.61 -17.03
CA VAL A 367 17.02 8.72 -15.59
C VAL A 367 15.80 9.20 -14.79
N ASN A 368 15.92 9.21 -13.45
CA ASN A 368 14.88 9.64 -12.52
C ASN A 368 13.55 8.89 -12.69
N VAL A 369 13.64 7.60 -13.06
CA VAL A 369 12.47 6.73 -13.21
C VAL A 369 12.00 6.27 -11.83
N ILE A 370 10.68 6.29 -11.62
CA ILE A 370 10.03 5.85 -10.37
C ILE A 370 9.06 4.69 -10.59
N ALA A 371 8.70 4.37 -11.85
CA ALA A 371 7.97 3.16 -12.17
C ALA A 371 8.23 2.70 -13.60
N VAL A 372 8.10 1.39 -13.84
CA VAL A 372 8.15 0.76 -15.17
C VAL A 372 6.95 -0.14 -15.41
N ALA A 373 6.50 -0.25 -16.66
CA ALA A 373 5.48 -1.20 -17.11
C ALA A 373 5.78 -1.68 -18.54
N ALA A 374 5.32 -2.88 -18.89
CA ALA A 374 5.60 -3.50 -20.17
C ALA A 374 4.42 -4.35 -20.69
N HIS A 375 4.19 -4.31 -21.99
CA HIS A 375 3.37 -5.31 -22.71
C HIS A 375 4.28 -6.12 -23.65
N ASP A 376 3.74 -7.00 -24.50
CA ASP A 376 4.55 -7.94 -25.33
C ASP A 376 5.60 -7.34 -26.30
N ARG A 377 5.50 -6.04 -26.63
CA ARG A 377 6.34 -5.39 -27.66
C ARG A 377 6.64 -3.94 -27.33
N GLY A 378 6.35 -3.48 -26.12
CA GLY A 378 6.45 -2.07 -25.78
C GLY A 378 6.57 -1.88 -24.28
N SER A 379 7.19 -0.76 -23.95
CA SER A 379 7.65 -0.45 -22.60
C SER A 379 7.39 1.01 -22.30
N VAL A 380 7.12 1.31 -21.03
CA VAL A 380 6.95 2.67 -20.55
C VAL A 380 7.59 2.85 -19.18
N ALA A 381 8.21 4.01 -18.99
CA ALA A 381 8.77 4.48 -17.73
C ALA A 381 8.05 5.77 -17.29
N LEU A 382 7.78 5.86 -15.99
CA LEU A 382 7.30 7.06 -15.31
C LEU A 382 8.49 7.74 -14.62
N ARG A 383 8.68 9.04 -14.89
CA ARG A 383 9.70 9.86 -14.23
C ARG A 383 9.16 10.52 -12.97
N ALA A 384 10.06 10.88 -12.06
CA ALA A 384 9.74 11.56 -10.80
C ALA A 384 9.00 12.90 -10.99
N ASP A 385 9.19 13.57 -12.14
CA ASP A 385 8.49 14.80 -12.52
C ASP A 385 7.04 14.57 -13.01
N GLY A 386 6.58 13.32 -13.02
CA GLY A 386 5.23 12.93 -13.44
C GLY A 386 5.04 12.82 -14.95
N THR A 387 6.13 12.78 -15.74
CA THR A 387 6.11 12.57 -17.20
C THR A 387 6.38 11.11 -17.59
N LEU A 388 5.96 10.71 -18.79
CA LEU A 388 6.13 9.35 -19.31
C LEU A 388 7.10 9.28 -20.49
N VAL A 389 7.89 8.22 -20.54
CA VAL A 389 8.72 7.85 -21.69
C VAL A 389 8.32 6.47 -22.17
N ARG A 390 7.87 6.36 -23.42
CA ARG A 390 7.47 5.12 -24.08
C ARG A 390 8.50 4.73 -25.13
N TRP A 391 8.77 3.43 -25.27
CA TRP A 391 9.56 2.88 -26.36
C TRP A 391 9.07 1.47 -26.77
N GLY A 392 9.69 0.91 -27.81
CA GLY A 392 9.23 -0.31 -28.48
C GLY A 392 8.16 -0.03 -29.54
N ALA A 393 7.41 -1.06 -29.92
CA ALA A 393 6.42 -1.01 -30.99
C ALA A 393 5.27 -0.02 -30.70
N ILE A 394 4.94 0.79 -31.70
CA ILE A 394 3.73 1.60 -31.74
C ILE A 394 2.64 0.84 -32.47
N VAL A 395 1.44 0.77 -31.88
CA VAL A 395 0.28 0.10 -32.49
C VAL A 395 -0.25 0.96 -33.64
N PRO A 396 -0.19 0.50 -34.91
CA PRO A 396 -0.78 1.24 -36.02
C PRO A 396 -2.29 1.40 -35.82
N GLY A 397 -2.80 2.62 -35.97
CA GLY A 397 -4.22 2.93 -35.75
C GLY A 397 -4.66 2.90 -34.27
N GLY A 398 -3.75 2.70 -33.32
CA GLY A 398 -4.03 2.84 -31.89
C GLY A 398 -4.16 4.30 -31.45
N LEU A 399 -4.73 4.52 -30.27
CA LEU A 399 -4.79 5.84 -29.64
C LEU A 399 -3.37 6.34 -29.32
N PRO A 400 -2.99 7.56 -29.71
CA PRO A 400 -1.68 8.11 -29.41
C PRO A 400 -1.53 8.39 -27.91
N MET A 401 -0.30 8.35 -27.41
CA MET A 401 -0.01 8.86 -26.07
C MET A 401 -0.24 10.39 -26.09
N PRO A 402 -1.02 10.96 -25.15
CA PRO A 402 -1.22 12.40 -25.10
C PRO A 402 0.11 13.14 -24.93
N THR A 403 0.37 14.14 -25.76
CA THR A 403 1.66 14.87 -25.81
C THR A 403 1.94 15.68 -24.55
N ASP A 404 0.89 16.12 -23.84
CA ASP A 404 0.98 16.94 -22.63
C ASP A 404 0.63 16.15 -21.36
N LEU A 405 0.74 14.82 -21.39
CA LEU A 405 0.44 14.00 -20.22
C LEU A 405 1.46 14.27 -19.10
N ARG A 406 0.99 14.94 -18.03
CA ARG A 406 1.77 15.28 -16.83
C ARG A 406 1.01 14.91 -15.57
N GLY A 407 1.71 14.95 -14.43
CA GLY A 407 1.14 14.64 -13.13
C GLY A 407 0.71 13.19 -13.02
N VAL A 408 1.40 12.27 -13.70
CA VAL A 408 1.17 10.83 -13.59
C VAL A 408 1.84 10.32 -12.30
N ARG A 409 1.15 9.44 -11.57
CA ARG A 409 1.68 8.81 -10.35
C ARG A 409 1.83 7.30 -10.44
N SER A 410 1.16 6.66 -11.39
CA SER A 410 1.25 5.21 -11.60
C SER A 410 0.89 4.84 -13.02
N ILE A 411 1.44 3.72 -13.49
CA ILE A 411 1.31 3.21 -14.85
C ILE A 411 1.03 1.71 -14.83
N ALA A 412 0.27 1.23 -15.82
CA ALA A 412 0.03 -0.19 -16.03
C ALA A 412 0.10 -0.54 -17.51
N GLY A 413 0.66 -1.72 -17.79
CA GLY A 413 0.72 -2.35 -19.11
C GLY A 413 0.97 -3.84 -18.93
N ASN A 414 0.27 -4.66 -19.72
CA ASN A 414 0.41 -6.12 -19.75
C ASN A 414 -0.20 -6.69 -21.03
N GLY A 415 0.26 -7.87 -21.45
CA GLY A 415 -0.40 -8.72 -22.43
C GLY A 415 -0.23 -8.31 -23.88
N ALA A 416 -0.85 -9.08 -24.79
CA ALA A 416 -0.64 -8.96 -26.22
C ALA A 416 -1.43 -7.84 -26.91
N ALA A 417 -2.40 -7.19 -26.23
CA ALA A 417 -3.22 -6.19 -26.91
C ALA A 417 -2.61 -4.80 -26.94
N ARG A 418 -1.50 -4.54 -26.22
CA ARG A 418 -0.68 -3.33 -26.41
C ARG A 418 -1.39 -2.01 -26.10
N HIS A 419 -2.02 -1.93 -24.92
CA HIS A 419 -2.48 -0.66 -24.34
C HIS A 419 -1.82 -0.41 -22.98
N PHE A 420 -1.75 0.87 -22.63
CA PHE A 420 -1.24 1.34 -21.34
C PHE A 420 -2.28 2.22 -20.66
N LEU A 421 -2.25 2.22 -19.34
CA LEU A 421 -2.97 3.15 -18.48
C LEU A 421 -1.98 4.01 -17.71
N ALA A 422 -2.35 5.27 -17.51
CA ALA A 422 -1.62 6.23 -16.71
C ALA A 422 -2.60 6.88 -15.71
N LEU A 423 -2.37 6.62 -14.43
CA LEU A 423 -3.12 7.22 -13.33
C LEU A 423 -2.52 8.57 -12.97
N LYS A 424 -3.31 9.63 -13.02
CA LYS A 424 -2.90 10.97 -12.64
C LYS A 424 -3.04 11.23 -11.13
N LEU A 425 -2.36 12.26 -10.65
CA LEU A 425 -2.41 12.75 -9.27
C LEU A 425 -3.82 13.23 -8.87
N ASP A 426 -4.61 13.72 -9.83
CA ASP A 426 -5.99 14.17 -9.63
C ASP A 426 -7.02 13.02 -9.56
N GLY A 427 -6.57 11.76 -9.60
CA GLY A 427 -7.43 10.58 -9.57
C GLY A 427 -8.13 10.24 -10.89
N THR A 428 -7.78 10.90 -12.00
CA THR A 428 -8.24 10.55 -13.35
C THR A 428 -7.30 9.57 -14.05
N VAL A 429 -7.81 8.84 -15.05
CA VAL A 429 -7.03 7.85 -15.83
C VAL A 429 -6.93 8.30 -17.28
N ALA A 430 -5.70 8.36 -17.80
CA ALA A 430 -5.43 8.44 -19.22
C ALA A 430 -5.06 7.04 -19.76
N ALA A 431 -5.41 6.76 -21.01
CA ALA A 431 -5.10 5.50 -21.66
C ALA A 431 -4.67 5.74 -23.11
N TYR A 432 -3.80 4.86 -23.63
CA TYR A 432 -3.30 4.95 -25.00
C TYR A 432 -2.87 3.56 -25.51
N GLY A 433 -2.68 3.44 -26.82
CA GLY A 433 -2.42 2.16 -27.50
C GLY A 433 -3.66 1.56 -28.16
N ASN A 434 -3.71 0.24 -28.30
CA ASN A 434 -4.83 -0.42 -28.96
C ASN A 434 -6.16 -0.19 -28.23
N ASN A 435 -7.21 0.11 -28.99
CA ASN A 435 -8.55 0.34 -28.46
C ASN A 435 -9.65 -0.46 -29.17
N ALA A 436 -9.31 -1.55 -29.87
CA ALA A 436 -10.27 -2.32 -30.66
C ALA A 436 -11.45 -2.91 -29.86
N ASN A 437 -11.32 -3.04 -28.53
CA ASN A 437 -12.37 -3.50 -27.61
C ASN A 437 -12.78 -2.42 -26.60
N GLY A 438 -12.40 -1.15 -26.80
CA GLY A 438 -12.64 -0.07 -25.82
C GLY A 438 -11.72 -0.13 -24.60
N GLN A 439 -10.72 -1.02 -24.55
CA GLN A 439 -9.85 -1.21 -23.38
C GLN A 439 -8.97 0.00 -23.04
N ALA A 440 -8.73 0.89 -24.00
CA ALA A 440 -8.05 2.16 -23.83
C ALA A 440 -9.02 3.36 -23.82
N ALA A 441 -10.30 3.14 -23.49
CA ALA A 441 -11.30 4.17 -23.30
C ALA A 441 -11.87 4.10 -21.86
N PRO A 442 -11.19 4.71 -20.87
CA PRO A 442 -11.71 4.80 -19.51
C PRO A 442 -13.11 5.44 -19.48
N PRO A 443 -14.03 5.00 -18.62
CA PRO A 443 -15.33 5.62 -18.47
C PRO A 443 -15.20 7.13 -18.18
N SER A 444 -16.06 7.94 -18.81
CA SER A 444 -15.93 9.42 -18.76
C SER A 444 -16.09 10.00 -17.36
N ASP A 445 -16.83 9.31 -16.50
CA ASP A 445 -17.13 9.63 -15.10
C ASP A 445 -16.16 8.99 -14.09
N LEU A 446 -15.16 8.23 -14.55
CA LEU A 446 -14.19 7.58 -13.67
C LEU A 446 -13.30 8.60 -12.97
N ARG A 447 -13.45 8.72 -11.65
CA ARG A 447 -12.68 9.62 -10.77
C ARG A 447 -12.25 8.89 -9.49
N ASP A 448 -11.44 9.56 -8.68
CA ASP A 448 -10.94 9.07 -7.39
C ASP A 448 -10.17 7.75 -7.49
N VAL A 449 -9.51 7.51 -8.62
CA VAL A 449 -8.76 6.27 -8.85
C VAL A 449 -7.45 6.28 -8.06
N VAL A 450 -7.13 5.16 -7.42
CA VAL A 450 -5.93 4.93 -6.60
C VAL A 450 -4.98 3.87 -7.16
N ALA A 451 -5.47 2.96 -8.00
CA ALA A 451 -4.63 2.03 -8.74
C ALA A 451 -5.25 1.68 -10.09
N VAL A 452 -4.41 1.26 -11.03
CA VAL A 452 -4.83 0.79 -12.37
C VAL A 452 -4.14 -0.53 -12.71
N ALA A 453 -4.82 -1.39 -13.46
CA ALA A 453 -4.25 -2.63 -13.99
C ALA A 453 -4.79 -2.92 -15.39
N THR A 454 -4.01 -3.63 -16.20
CA THR A 454 -4.37 -4.01 -17.57
C THR A 454 -4.31 -5.53 -17.71
N GLY A 455 -5.36 -6.12 -18.29
CA GLY A 455 -5.30 -7.47 -18.83
C GLY A 455 -5.10 -7.43 -20.35
N GLN A 456 -5.32 -8.55 -21.05
CA GLN A 456 -5.10 -8.57 -22.50
C GLN A 456 -6.07 -7.61 -23.22
N PHE A 457 -7.39 -7.73 -23.05
CA PHE A 457 -8.36 -6.86 -23.76
C PHE A 457 -9.27 -6.07 -22.83
N HIS A 458 -8.85 -5.86 -21.57
CA HIS A 458 -9.63 -5.15 -20.57
C HIS A 458 -8.72 -4.38 -19.63
N SER A 459 -9.33 -3.49 -18.86
CA SER A 459 -8.66 -2.58 -17.94
C SER A 459 -9.44 -2.51 -16.64
N LEU A 460 -8.71 -2.31 -15.54
CA LEU A 460 -9.24 -2.20 -14.18
C LEU A 460 -8.78 -0.88 -13.56
N ALA A 461 -9.66 -0.27 -12.78
CA ALA A 461 -9.35 0.85 -11.90
C ALA A 461 -9.86 0.55 -10.49
N LEU A 462 -9.03 0.79 -9.50
CA LEU A 462 -9.41 0.76 -8.10
C LEU A 462 -9.70 2.19 -7.64
N LYS A 463 -10.87 2.44 -7.06
CA LYS A 463 -11.24 3.74 -6.51
C LYS A 463 -10.82 3.86 -5.04
N ALA A 464 -10.69 5.09 -4.54
CA ALA A 464 -10.30 5.40 -3.17
C ALA A 464 -11.27 4.82 -2.12
N ASP A 465 -12.54 4.63 -2.49
CA ASP A 465 -13.55 3.99 -1.66
C ASP A 465 -13.46 2.45 -1.66
N GLY A 466 -12.52 1.87 -2.41
CA GLY A 466 -12.29 0.44 -2.54
C GLY A 466 -13.15 -0.28 -3.58
N SER A 467 -13.99 0.44 -4.32
CA SER A 467 -14.72 -0.16 -5.45
C SER A 467 -13.81 -0.38 -6.66
N VAL A 468 -14.08 -1.44 -7.42
CA VAL A 468 -13.35 -1.76 -8.64
C VAL A 468 -14.23 -1.46 -9.85
N VAL A 469 -13.67 -0.79 -10.84
CA VAL A 469 -14.30 -0.53 -12.14
C VAL A 469 -13.52 -1.28 -13.21
N ALA A 470 -14.22 -2.04 -14.06
CA ALA A 470 -13.63 -2.77 -15.17
C ALA A 470 -14.27 -2.35 -16.50
N TRP A 471 -13.46 -2.23 -17.55
CA TRP A 471 -13.95 -1.89 -18.91
C TRP A 471 -13.12 -2.57 -20.00
N GLY A 472 -13.62 -2.52 -21.23
CA GLY A 472 -13.03 -3.19 -22.39
C GLY A 472 -13.85 -4.40 -22.83
N SER A 473 -13.19 -5.46 -23.30
CA SER A 473 -13.83 -6.69 -23.75
C SER A 473 -14.53 -7.42 -22.60
N ALA A 474 -15.84 -7.62 -22.71
CA ALA A 474 -16.64 -8.43 -21.78
C ALA A 474 -16.50 -9.96 -21.99
N ALA A 475 -15.73 -10.37 -23.01
CA ALA A 475 -15.48 -11.79 -23.28
C ALA A 475 -14.93 -12.48 -22.04
N SER A 476 -15.43 -13.68 -21.77
CA SER A 476 -15.07 -14.45 -20.59
C SER A 476 -15.43 -13.80 -19.24
N GLY A 477 -16.32 -12.82 -19.21
CA GLY A 477 -16.80 -12.21 -17.96
C GLY A 477 -15.74 -11.44 -17.17
N LYS A 478 -14.59 -11.10 -17.77
CA LYS A 478 -13.48 -10.38 -17.11
C LYS A 478 -13.84 -8.94 -16.71
N THR A 479 -14.87 -8.35 -17.30
CA THR A 479 -15.41 -7.04 -16.87
C THR A 479 -16.57 -7.16 -15.89
N ASN A 480 -17.03 -8.37 -15.55
CA ASN A 480 -18.14 -8.59 -14.63
C ASN A 480 -17.62 -8.53 -13.20
N VAL A 481 -17.32 -7.31 -12.72
CA VAL A 481 -16.92 -7.10 -11.32
C VAL A 481 -18.03 -7.65 -10.41
N PRO A 482 -17.71 -8.56 -9.46
CA PRO A 482 -18.73 -9.13 -8.59
C PRO A 482 -19.46 -8.02 -7.82
N THR A 483 -20.79 -8.02 -7.88
CA THR A 483 -21.64 -6.94 -7.32
C THR A 483 -21.52 -6.80 -5.80
N HIS A 484 -20.98 -7.81 -5.12
CA HIS A 484 -20.75 -7.84 -3.67
C HIS A 484 -19.29 -8.10 -3.31
N LEU A 485 -18.37 -7.74 -4.22
CA LEU A 485 -16.95 -7.75 -3.92
C LEU A 485 -16.68 -6.83 -2.71
N PRO A 486 -16.02 -7.33 -1.65
CA PRO A 486 -15.58 -6.48 -0.55
C PRO A 486 -14.67 -5.37 -1.05
N ARG A 487 -14.64 -4.25 -0.32
CA ARG A 487 -13.77 -3.13 -0.65
C ARG A 487 -12.32 -3.62 -0.77
N SER A 488 -11.72 -3.30 -1.92
CA SER A 488 -10.45 -3.86 -2.38
C SER A 488 -9.32 -2.86 -2.22
N ARG A 489 -8.14 -3.28 -1.76
CA ARG A 489 -6.96 -2.41 -1.58
C ARG A 489 -5.95 -2.49 -2.70
N ALA A 490 -6.05 -3.51 -3.55
CA ALA A 490 -5.17 -3.73 -4.69
C ALA A 490 -5.90 -4.54 -5.77
N ILE A 491 -5.45 -4.42 -7.01
CA ILE A 491 -6.02 -5.07 -8.19
C ILE A 491 -4.91 -5.62 -9.10
N ALA A 492 -5.21 -6.67 -9.86
CA ALA A 492 -4.37 -7.18 -10.93
C ALA A 492 -5.23 -7.80 -12.03
N ALA A 493 -4.64 -8.06 -13.21
CA ALA A 493 -5.34 -8.68 -14.32
C ALA A 493 -4.41 -9.61 -15.10
N SER A 494 -4.94 -10.79 -15.47
CA SER A 494 -4.33 -11.71 -16.42
C SER A 494 -4.87 -11.46 -17.84
N ALA A 495 -4.59 -12.35 -18.79
CA ALA A 495 -5.16 -12.24 -20.13
C ALA A 495 -6.71 -12.34 -20.11
N GLN A 496 -7.26 -13.22 -19.27
CA GLN A 496 -8.69 -13.57 -19.23
C GLN A 496 -9.36 -13.36 -17.87
N GLY A 497 -8.59 -13.04 -16.83
CA GLY A 497 -9.06 -12.91 -15.46
C GLY A 497 -8.68 -11.56 -14.85
N SER A 498 -9.38 -11.24 -13.78
CA SER A 498 -9.22 -10.03 -12.99
C SER A 498 -9.17 -10.42 -11.52
N PHE A 499 -8.41 -9.66 -10.74
CA PHE A 499 -8.12 -9.96 -9.35
C PHE A 499 -8.27 -8.71 -8.50
N ALA A 500 -8.70 -8.91 -7.26
CA ALA A 500 -8.69 -7.88 -6.25
C ALA A 500 -8.27 -8.47 -4.89
N ILE A 501 -7.58 -7.68 -4.09
CA ILE A 501 -7.25 -8.04 -2.71
C ILE A 501 -8.18 -7.27 -1.79
N SER A 502 -8.99 -7.96 -0.98
CA SER A 502 -9.77 -7.31 0.06
C SER A 502 -8.84 -6.82 1.19
N GLY A 503 -9.20 -5.68 1.78
CA GLY A 503 -8.43 -5.15 2.90
C GLY A 503 -9.05 -3.93 3.56
N ALA A 504 -8.58 -3.66 4.77
CA ALA A 504 -8.94 -2.47 5.53
C ALA A 504 -8.68 -1.20 4.68
N HIS A 505 -9.69 -0.35 4.61
CA HIS A 505 -9.67 0.90 3.84
C HIS A 505 -9.35 2.13 4.67
N LEU A 506 -9.14 1.94 5.97
CA LEU A 506 -8.73 3.03 6.84
C LEU A 506 -7.22 3.21 6.70
N TYR A 507 -6.79 4.36 6.20
CA TYR A 507 -5.39 4.76 6.09
C TYR A 507 -5.21 6.09 6.79
N LEU A 508 -4.12 6.25 7.55
CA LEU A 508 -3.72 7.56 8.07
C LEU A 508 -2.76 8.20 7.06
N THR A 509 -3.21 9.24 6.37
CA THR A 509 -2.41 9.99 5.40
C THR A 509 -1.56 11.09 6.05
N GLY A 510 -1.81 11.41 7.31
CA GLY A 510 -1.03 12.36 8.10
C GLY A 510 -1.11 12.02 9.59
N GLN A 511 0.04 11.96 10.26
CA GLN A 511 0.17 11.64 11.68
C GLN A 511 0.18 12.91 12.55
N PRO A 512 -0.38 12.88 13.76
CA PRO A 512 -0.23 13.99 14.70
C PRO A 512 1.23 14.22 15.06
N GLN A 513 1.62 15.49 15.15
CA GLN A 513 2.99 15.92 15.39
C GLN A 513 3.15 16.38 16.84
N ALA A 514 4.28 16.05 17.46
CA ALA A 514 4.60 16.54 18.80
C ALA A 514 4.67 18.08 18.83
N GLN A 515 4.27 18.68 19.96
CA GLN A 515 4.27 20.14 20.14
C GLN A 515 4.92 20.55 21.45
N VAL A 516 5.55 21.72 21.44
CA VAL A 516 6.00 22.42 22.64
C VAL A 516 5.14 23.66 22.80
N ALA A 517 4.53 23.83 23.97
CA ALA A 517 3.66 24.96 24.27
C ALA A 517 3.95 25.57 25.65
N ALA A 518 3.55 26.82 25.85
CA ALA A 518 3.70 27.49 27.13
C ALA A 518 2.65 26.99 28.14
N VAL A 519 3.00 26.95 29.43
CA VAL A 519 1.98 26.90 30.50
C VAL A 519 1.05 28.11 30.37
N GLY A 520 -0.27 27.87 30.36
CA GLY A 520 -1.32 28.85 30.09
C GLY A 520 -1.59 29.10 28.60
N GLY A 521 -0.79 28.54 27.69
CA GLY A 521 -0.93 28.67 26.25
C GLY A 521 -1.85 27.62 25.63
N SER A 522 -1.73 27.44 24.31
CA SER A 522 -2.53 26.51 23.52
C SER A 522 -1.68 25.54 22.69
N ALA A 523 -2.18 24.35 22.43
CA ALA A 523 -1.61 23.34 21.53
C ALA A 523 -2.69 22.74 20.64
N ARG A 524 -2.32 22.36 19.40
CA ARG A 524 -3.23 21.79 18.40
C ARG A 524 -2.62 20.56 17.75
N LEU A 525 -3.20 19.39 17.99
CA LEU A 525 -2.88 18.14 17.28
C LEU A 525 -3.93 17.86 16.21
N TYR A 526 -3.55 17.24 15.11
CA TYR A 526 -4.49 16.80 14.07
C TYR A 526 -4.00 15.53 13.37
N VAL A 527 -4.91 14.79 12.77
CA VAL A 527 -4.63 13.59 11.97
C VAL A 527 -5.33 13.72 10.62
N GLN A 528 -4.74 13.16 9.57
CA GLN A 528 -5.41 13.02 8.28
C GLN A 528 -5.63 11.53 7.99
N ALA A 529 -6.83 11.19 7.53
CA ALA A 529 -7.20 9.81 7.27
C ALA A 529 -8.11 9.69 6.05
N LEU A 530 -8.03 8.55 5.37
CA LEU A 530 -8.93 8.12 4.31
C LEU A 530 -9.63 6.83 4.75
N GLY A 531 -10.91 6.69 4.41
CA GLY A 531 -11.73 5.52 4.73
C GLY A 531 -12.76 5.25 3.63
N ALA A 532 -13.38 4.08 3.66
CA ALA A 532 -14.44 3.69 2.73
C ALA A 532 -15.81 4.27 3.12
N GLY A 533 -15.96 4.83 4.31
CA GLY A 533 -17.16 5.48 4.81
C GLY A 533 -16.87 6.65 5.76
N ALA A 534 -17.88 7.05 6.53
CA ALA A 534 -17.74 8.13 7.51
C ALA A 534 -16.71 7.77 8.58
N LEU A 535 -15.75 8.68 8.79
CA LEU A 535 -14.69 8.51 9.78
C LEU A 535 -15.13 9.07 11.14
N ALA A 536 -14.84 8.32 12.20
CA ALA A 536 -15.00 8.75 13.58
C ALA A 536 -13.64 8.77 14.27
N TYR A 537 -13.42 9.75 15.13
CA TYR A 537 -12.16 9.95 15.84
C TYR A 537 -12.39 9.85 17.34
N GLN A 538 -11.36 9.41 18.08
CA GLN A 538 -11.34 9.46 19.53
C GLN A 538 -9.91 9.72 19.99
N TRP A 539 -9.64 10.95 20.44
CA TRP A 539 -8.34 11.29 21.02
C TRP A 539 -8.17 10.67 22.40
N ARG A 540 -6.92 10.32 22.72
CA ARG A 540 -6.53 9.73 23.99
C ARG A 540 -5.29 10.44 24.54
N LYS A 541 -5.24 10.60 25.86
CA LYS A 541 -4.10 11.10 26.64
C LYS A 541 -3.53 9.94 27.44
N ASN A 542 -2.26 9.61 27.22
CA ASN A 542 -1.58 8.44 27.79
C ASN A 542 -2.40 7.15 27.61
N GLY A 543 -3.01 6.96 26.44
CA GLY A 543 -3.85 5.81 26.11
C GLY A 543 -5.28 5.85 26.65
N VAL A 544 -5.66 6.85 27.46
CA VAL A 544 -7.01 7.02 28.02
C VAL A 544 -7.83 8.00 27.19
N ALA A 545 -9.06 7.64 26.82
CA ALA A 545 -9.94 8.49 26.00
C ALA A 545 -10.25 9.84 26.66
N ILE A 546 -10.09 10.91 25.89
CA ILE A 546 -10.47 12.27 26.30
C ILE A 546 -11.95 12.46 25.94
N SER A 547 -12.79 12.73 26.93
CA SER A 547 -14.23 12.91 26.72
C SER A 547 -14.51 14.03 25.71
N GLY A 548 -15.37 13.76 24.72
CA GLY A 548 -15.81 14.72 23.70
C GLY A 548 -14.80 14.99 22.57
N ALA A 549 -13.55 14.54 22.68
CA ALA A 549 -12.52 14.78 21.67
C ALA A 549 -12.66 13.83 20.46
N THR A 550 -13.63 14.13 19.60
CA THR A 550 -14.11 13.24 18.52
C THR A 550 -13.92 13.78 17.10
N ALA A 551 -13.21 14.90 16.96
CA ALA A 551 -12.83 15.48 15.66
C ALA A 551 -11.46 14.96 15.19
N ASP A 552 -11.15 15.21 13.92
CA ASP A 552 -9.82 14.98 13.33
C ASP A 552 -8.71 15.86 13.94
N THR A 553 -9.11 16.85 14.75
CA THR A 553 -8.27 17.83 15.42
C THR A 553 -8.56 17.83 16.92
N LEU A 554 -7.51 17.90 17.74
CA LEU A 554 -7.58 18.18 19.18
C LEU A 554 -6.94 19.54 19.46
N ASN A 555 -7.73 20.48 19.95
CA ASN A 555 -7.25 21.76 20.47
C ASN A 555 -7.25 21.71 22.00
N LEU A 556 -6.16 22.15 22.60
CA LEU A 556 -6.00 22.29 24.05
C LEU A 556 -5.61 23.73 24.35
N ASP A 557 -6.39 24.43 25.15
CA ASP A 557 -6.14 25.81 25.56
C ASP A 557 -5.94 25.89 27.08
N GLY A 558 -5.24 26.93 27.55
CA GLY A 558 -4.99 27.12 28.99
C GLY A 558 -4.13 26.00 29.60
N LEU A 559 -3.14 25.51 28.86
CA LEU A 559 -2.36 24.32 29.21
C LEU A 559 -1.77 24.38 30.62
N THR A 560 -1.96 23.32 31.40
CA THR A 560 -1.37 23.15 32.73
C THR A 560 -0.27 22.09 32.69
N THR A 561 0.59 22.01 33.70
CA THR A 561 1.64 20.96 33.76
C THR A 561 1.11 19.54 33.60
N ALA A 562 -0.16 19.29 33.93
CA ALA A 562 -0.82 18.00 33.73
C ALA A 562 -1.03 17.64 32.24
N ASP A 563 -0.98 18.61 31.33
CA ASP A 563 -1.16 18.44 29.88
C ASP A 563 0.13 18.07 29.14
N ALA A 564 1.27 18.06 29.86
CA ALA A 564 2.48 17.45 29.35
C ALA A 564 2.33 15.91 29.33
N ALA A 565 1.92 15.36 28.20
CA ALA A 565 1.56 13.96 28.05
C ALA A 565 1.75 13.47 26.61
N SER A 566 1.61 12.16 26.43
CA SER A 566 1.50 11.53 25.12
C SER A 566 0.05 11.53 24.65
N TYR A 567 -0.19 11.94 23.40
CA TYR A 567 -1.51 11.97 22.79
C TYR A 567 -1.53 11.12 21.52
N ASP A 568 -2.56 10.31 21.36
CA ASP A 568 -2.82 9.60 20.11
C ASP A 568 -4.31 9.70 19.77
N VAL A 569 -4.67 9.31 18.55
CA VAL A 569 -6.06 9.28 18.11
C VAL A 569 -6.38 7.93 17.50
N VAL A 570 -7.53 7.40 17.91
CA VAL A 570 -8.09 6.21 17.29
C VAL A 570 -9.12 6.63 16.26
N VAL A 571 -8.84 6.32 15.00
CA VAL A 571 -9.73 6.55 13.87
C VAL A 571 -10.50 5.27 13.59
N SER A 572 -11.80 5.36 13.35
CA SER A 572 -12.66 4.23 12.99
C SER A 572 -13.45 4.59 11.74
N ASP A 573 -13.60 3.64 10.82
CA ASP A 573 -14.34 3.82 9.56
C ASP A 573 -15.63 3.00 9.61
N ALA A 574 -16.78 3.66 9.58
CA ALA A 574 -18.08 3.01 9.61
C ALA A 574 -18.37 2.18 8.35
N GLY A 575 -17.78 2.54 7.20
CA GLY A 575 -17.99 1.84 5.93
C GLY A 575 -17.24 0.51 5.85
N SER A 576 -16.08 0.41 6.49
CA SER A 576 -15.26 -0.81 6.51
C SER A 576 -15.22 -1.55 7.85
N GLY A 577 -15.73 -0.95 8.93
CA GLY A 577 -15.58 -1.46 10.29
C GLY A 577 -14.14 -1.44 10.83
N SER A 578 -13.20 -0.86 10.08
CA SER A 578 -11.77 -0.83 10.43
C SER A 578 -11.47 0.25 11.48
N ARG A 579 -10.43 0.01 12.29
CA ARG A 579 -9.97 0.93 13.32
C ARG A 579 -8.45 1.00 13.33
N LEU A 580 -7.89 2.20 13.30
CA LEU A 580 -6.45 2.46 13.36
C LEU A 580 -6.14 3.43 14.51
N THR A 581 -4.99 3.24 15.15
CA THR A 581 -4.46 4.20 16.13
C THR A 581 -3.27 4.92 15.49
N SER A 582 -3.23 6.24 15.63
CA SER A 582 -2.09 7.04 15.19
C SER A 582 -0.82 6.72 15.96
N ALA A 583 0.33 7.16 15.44
CA ALA A 583 1.50 7.34 16.29
C ALA A 583 1.19 8.34 17.42
N ALA A 584 1.91 8.19 18.53
CA ALA A 584 1.80 9.09 19.66
C ALA A 584 2.54 10.41 19.40
N ALA A 585 1.88 11.53 19.65
CA ALA A 585 2.42 12.88 19.63
C ALA A 585 2.55 13.41 21.06
N ALA A 586 3.77 13.78 21.48
CA ALA A 586 3.98 14.36 22.79
C ALA A 586 3.62 15.85 22.82
N ILE A 587 2.92 16.30 23.85
CA ILE A 587 2.87 17.70 24.23
C ILE A 587 3.87 17.91 25.36
N THR A 588 4.82 18.81 25.14
CA THR A 588 5.81 19.20 26.15
C THR A 588 5.54 20.63 26.56
N LEU A 589 5.60 20.92 27.86
CA LEU A 589 5.38 22.26 28.36
C LEU A 589 6.70 22.97 28.68
N ALA A 590 6.79 24.19 28.18
CA ALA A 590 7.85 25.13 28.51
C ALA A 590 7.30 26.21 29.46
N PRO A 591 8.14 26.79 30.33
CA PRO A 591 7.79 27.98 31.10
C PRO A 591 7.35 29.10 30.15
N ALA A 592 6.33 29.87 30.56
CA ALA A 592 5.92 31.05 29.79
C ALA A 592 7.10 32.00 29.62
N GLY A 593 7.36 32.45 28.39
CA GLY A 593 8.51 33.30 28.07
C GLY A 593 9.84 32.54 27.90
N SER A 594 9.84 31.21 27.83
CA SER A 594 11.03 30.43 27.46
C SER A 594 11.63 30.96 26.14
N PRO A 595 12.94 31.31 26.12
CA PRO A 595 13.57 31.93 24.97
C PRO A 595 13.48 31.07 23.71
N GLY A 596 13.16 31.70 22.58
CA GLY A 596 13.25 31.10 21.25
C GLY A 596 14.68 30.64 20.96
N ARG A 597 14.84 29.41 20.46
CA ARG A 597 16.16 28.84 20.14
C ARG A 597 16.10 27.91 18.94
N LEU A 598 17.23 27.69 18.27
CA LEU A 598 17.36 26.55 17.37
C LEU A 598 17.40 25.26 18.20
N SER A 599 16.41 24.38 18.00
CA SER A 599 16.30 23.12 18.76
C SER A 599 16.57 21.88 17.95
N SER A 600 16.49 21.96 16.63
CA SER A 600 16.94 20.88 15.75
C SER A 600 17.26 21.36 14.34
N LEU A 601 18.06 20.55 13.65
CA LEU A 601 18.35 20.58 12.22
C LEU A 601 18.08 19.19 11.65
N SER A 602 17.48 19.11 10.47
CA SER A 602 17.36 17.89 9.68
C SER A 602 17.77 18.14 8.23
N VAL A 603 18.47 17.19 7.63
CA VAL A 603 18.93 17.25 6.24
C VAL A 603 18.55 15.94 5.58
N LEU A 604 17.58 15.99 4.67
CA LEU A 604 17.24 14.85 3.82
C LEU A 604 18.00 14.98 2.51
N THR A 605 18.93 14.06 2.27
CA THR A 605 19.79 14.10 1.07
C THR A 605 20.28 12.71 0.68
N SER A 606 20.95 12.62 -0.47
CA SER A 606 21.54 11.38 -0.96
C SER A 606 23.06 11.36 -0.76
N VAL A 607 23.57 10.21 -0.33
CA VAL A 607 24.99 9.84 -0.42
C VAL A 607 25.20 9.09 -1.73
N THR A 608 26.17 9.53 -2.54
CA THR A 608 26.48 8.94 -3.86
C THR A 608 27.94 8.54 -3.95
N ALA A 609 28.35 7.84 -5.00
CA ALA A 609 29.76 7.48 -5.18
C ALA A 609 30.63 8.73 -5.39
N GLU A 610 30.09 9.75 -6.06
CA GLU A 610 30.73 11.03 -6.36
C GLU A 610 30.76 11.97 -5.15
N SER A 611 29.79 11.81 -4.24
CA SER A 611 29.69 12.54 -2.97
C SER A 611 29.46 11.53 -1.82
N PRO A 612 30.52 10.80 -1.42
CA PRO A 612 30.42 9.64 -0.53
C PRO A 612 30.17 10.00 0.94
N PHE A 613 30.20 11.29 1.25
CA PHE A 613 29.80 11.82 2.55
C PHE A 613 29.32 13.26 2.42
N PHE A 614 28.66 13.74 3.45
CA PHE A 614 28.41 15.15 3.68
C PHE A 614 28.61 15.48 5.14
N THR A 615 28.69 16.77 5.45
CA THR A 615 28.88 17.22 6.83
C THR A 615 27.71 18.06 7.30
N VAL A 616 27.33 17.85 8.56
CA VAL A 616 26.42 18.69 9.32
C VAL A 616 27.24 19.40 10.40
N GLY A 617 27.29 20.73 10.36
CA GLY A 617 28.00 21.54 11.33
C GLY A 617 27.06 22.04 12.43
N THR A 618 27.61 22.26 13.63
CA THR A 618 26.93 23.04 14.66
C THR A 618 27.93 23.86 15.48
N ALA A 619 27.51 25.04 15.91
CA ALA A 619 28.21 25.85 16.89
C ALA A 619 27.42 25.88 18.20
N ILE A 620 28.09 25.53 19.30
CA ILE A 620 27.52 25.49 20.66
C ILE A 620 28.05 26.69 21.43
N GLY A 621 27.16 27.52 21.98
CA GLY A 621 27.55 28.73 22.70
C GLY A 621 26.41 29.73 22.86
N GLY A 622 26.75 31.02 22.74
CA GLY A 622 25.83 32.14 22.84
C GLY A 622 26.30 33.18 23.85
N ALA A 623 26.16 34.46 23.51
CA ALA A 623 26.53 35.54 24.42
C ALA A 623 25.73 35.44 25.73
N GLY A 624 26.42 35.51 26.87
CA GLY A 624 25.80 35.39 28.19
C GLY A 624 25.43 33.98 28.62
N THR A 625 25.91 32.95 27.91
CA THR A 625 25.68 31.53 28.26
C THR A 625 26.95 30.86 28.75
N SER A 626 26.81 29.82 29.58
CA SER A 626 27.93 29.01 30.07
C SER A 626 27.52 27.56 30.33
N GLY A 627 28.49 26.64 30.30
CA GLY A 627 28.28 25.22 30.52
C GLY A 627 28.29 24.39 29.24
N THR A 628 27.88 23.13 29.36
CA THR A 628 27.84 22.15 28.25
C THR A 628 26.42 21.98 27.70
N LYS A 629 26.32 21.40 26.51
CA LYS A 629 25.04 21.11 25.86
C LYS A 629 24.88 19.63 25.54
N PRO A 630 23.80 18.97 25.98
CA PRO A 630 23.45 17.66 25.47
C PRO A 630 23.02 17.76 24.01
N VAL A 631 23.53 16.88 23.15
CA VAL A 631 23.21 16.84 21.72
C VAL A 631 22.94 15.41 21.29
N LEU A 632 21.83 15.22 20.57
CA LEU A 632 21.54 13.98 19.86
C LEU A 632 21.83 14.17 18.37
N LEU A 633 22.55 13.22 17.79
CA LEU A 633 22.90 13.15 16.38
C LEU A 633 22.36 11.84 15.80
N ARG A 634 21.82 11.88 14.59
CA ARG A 634 21.24 10.71 13.92
C ARG A 634 21.57 10.72 12.44
N ALA A 635 21.76 9.53 11.89
CA ALA A 635 21.77 9.27 10.47
C ALA A 635 20.81 8.09 10.21
N ALA A 636 19.63 8.41 9.69
CA ALA A 636 18.57 7.43 9.48
C ALA A 636 18.40 7.12 8.00
N GLY A 637 18.62 5.84 7.66
CA GLY A 637 18.53 5.28 6.33
C GLY A 637 17.50 4.15 6.32
N PRO A 638 17.78 2.97 6.91
CA PRO A 638 16.81 1.88 7.01
C PRO A 638 15.44 2.30 7.55
N ALA A 639 15.40 3.12 8.62
CA ALA A 639 14.14 3.56 9.23
C ALA A 639 13.25 4.40 8.29
N LEU A 640 13.82 5.03 7.26
CA LEU A 640 13.05 5.78 6.27
C LEU A 640 12.17 4.88 5.39
N THR A 641 12.53 3.61 5.24
CA THR A 641 11.72 2.62 4.48
C THR A 641 10.33 2.47 5.09
N GLU A 642 10.24 2.48 6.42
CA GLU A 642 8.97 2.36 7.14
C GLU A 642 8.12 3.63 7.03
N LEU A 643 8.76 4.77 6.76
CA LEU A 643 8.12 6.04 6.44
C LEU A 643 7.76 6.16 4.96
N GLY A 644 7.92 5.08 4.17
CA GLY A 644 7.57 5.03 2.76
C GLY A 644 8.58 5.70 1.83
N VAL A 645 9.79 6.01 2.29
CA VAL A 645 10.86 6.55 1.46
C VAL A 645 11.63 5.41 0.79
N GLY A 646 11.75 5.45 -0.54
CA GLY A 646 12.51 4.47 -1.33
C GLY A 646 13.98 4.87 -1.52
N GLY A 647 14.81 3.92 -1.98
CA GLY A 647 16.21 4.19 -2.34
C GLY A 647 17.07 4.66 -1.16
N VAL A 648 16.77 4.19 0.05
CA VAL A 648 17.43 4.64 1.29
C VAL A 648 18.87 4.13 1.38
N LEU A 649 19.72 4.87 2.08
CA LEU A 649 21.07 4.45 2.43
C LEU A 649 20.94 3.28 3.40
N ALA A 650 21.28 2.07 2.95
CA ALA A 650 21.01 0.85 3.72
C ALA A 650 21.88 0.72 4.98
N ASP A 651 23.00 1.45 5.06
CA ASP A 651 24.00 1.32 6.11
C ASP A 651 24.71 2.67 6.38
N PRO A 652 24.01 3.63 7.02
CA PRO A 652 24.58 4.92 7.38
C PRO A 652 25.52 4.82 8.60
N SER A 653 26.68 5.48 8.53
CA SER A 653 27.55 5.72 9.69
C SER A 653 27.72 7.21 9.97
N ILE A 654 27.99 7.54 11.24
CA ILE A 654 28.13 8.90 11.73
C ILE A 654 29.40 9.07 12.58
N SER A 655 30.15 10.14 12.31
CA SER A 655 31.36 10.51 13.04
C SER A 655 31.28 11.96 13.50
N LEU A 656 31.49 12.22 14.78
CA LEU A 656 31.49 13.56 15.38
C LEU A 656 32.92 14.05 15.60
N TYR A 657 33.25 15.25 15.13
CA TYR A 657 34.53 15.92 15.27
C TYR A 657 34.37 17.25 16.03
N SER A 658 35.44 17.67 16.72
CA SER A 658 35.58 19.01 17.30
C SER A 658 36.36 19.90 16.33
N ASP A 659 36.06 21.19 16.24
CA ASP A 659 36.86 22.11 15.41
C ASP A 659 38.31 22.24 15.89
N SER A 660 38.60 21.86 17.15
CA SER A 660 39.96 21.81 17.70
C SER A 660 40.77 20.59 17.22
N ASP A 661 40.11 19.54 16.73
CA ASP A 661 40.74 18.32 16.17
C ASP A 661 39.83 17.72 15.11
N SER A 662 40.11 18.06 13.85
CA SER A 662 39.39 17.58 12.67
C SER A 662 39.86 16.22 12.17
N VAL A 663 40.83 15.59 12.85
CA VAL A 663 41.41 14.30 12.44
C VAL A 663 40.83 13.17 13.30
N THR A 664 40.75 13.36 14.62
CA THR A 664 40.27 12.33 15.55
C THR A 664 38.79 12.53 15.90
N PRO A 665 37.88 11.58 15.58
CA PRO A 665 36.49 11.73 15.95
C PRO A 665 36.31 11.62 17.48
N LEU A 666 35.53 12.53 18.06
CA LEU A 666 35.08 12.49 19.45
C LEU A 666 34.14 11.30 19.74
N ALA A 667 33.40 10.85 18.73
CA ALA A 667 32.52 9.70 18.79
C ALA A 667 32.23 9.20 17.37
N VAL A 668 32.05 7.89 17.23
CA VAL A 668 31.64 7.23 15.98
C VAL A 668 30.53 6.26 16.32
N ASN A 669 29.55 6.13 15.43
CA ASN A 669 28.56 5.07 15.50
C ASN A 669 28.24 4.56 14.09
N ASP A 670 28.13 3.25 14.00
CA ASP A 670 27.82 2.47 12.82
C ASP A 670 26.96 1.32 13.36
N ASP A 671 25.64 1.40 13.18
CA ASP A 671 24.57 0.66 13.88
C ASP A 671 24.11 1.17 15.27
N TRP A 672 22.79 1.37 15.42
CA TRP A 672 22.11 1.87 16.63
C TRP A 672 22.21 0.90 17.82
N ALA A 673 22.21 -0.40 17.56
CA ALA A 673 22.29 -1.47 18.58
C ALA A 673 21.22 -1.43 19.70
N GLY A 674 20.16 -0.61 19.59
CA GLY A 674 19.06 -0.56 20.56
C GLY A 674 19.40 0.08 21.92
N ALA A 675 20.41 0.94 22.01
CA ALA A 675 20.89 1.47 23.30
C ALA A 675 19.78 2.23 24.10
N PRO A 676 19.51 1.88 25.37
CA PRO A 676 18.41 2.48 26.15
C PRO A 676 18.48 4.00 26.30
N VAL A 677 19.70 4.56 26.41
CA VAL A 677 19.91 6.02 26.52
C VAL A 677 19.47 6.75 25.25
N LEU A 678 19.70 6.15 24.07
CA LEU A 678 19.26 6.68 22.78
C LEU A 678 17.75 6.57 22.65
N THR A 679 17.17 5.43 23.02
CA THR A 679 15.70 5.24 23.03
C THR A 679 15.00 6.29 23.90
N ALA A 680 15.53 6.56 25.10
CA ALA A 680 15.01 7.61 25.97
C ALA A 680 15.18 9.01 25.37
N ALA A 681 16.32 9.28 24.72
CA ALA A 681 16.56 10.55 24.04
C ALA A 681 15.61 10.76 22.85
N PHE A 682 15.37 9.72 22.03
CA PHE A 682 14.44 9.76 20.90
C PHE A 682 13.03 10.14 21.36
N GLY A 683 12.51 9.41 22.36
CA GLY A 683 11.19 9.68 22.91
C GLY A 683 11.05 11.08 23.51
N ARG A 684 12.07 11.56 24.24
CA ARG A 684 12.05 12.90 24.84
C ARG A 684 12.09 14.03 23.80
N LEU A 685 12.78 13.81 22.67
CA LEU A 685 13.02 14.83 21.66
C LEU A 685 12.03 14.76 20.48
N GLY A 686 11.07 13.83 20.53
CA GLY A 686 10.11 13.63 19.44
C GLY A 686 10.73 13.06 18.17
N ALA A 687 11.92 12.48 18.26
CA ALA A 687 12.54 11.75 17.17
C ALA A 687 11.83 10.40 16.98
N PHE A 688 11.48 10.05 15.74
CA PHE A 688 10.84 8.77 15.44
C PHE A 688 11.74 7.61 15.90
N PRO A 689 11.18 6.51 16.44
CA PRO A 689 12.00 5.39 16.88
C PRO A 689 12.62 4.70 15.67
N PHE A 690 13.81 4.14 15.85
CA PHE A 690 14.31 3.10 14.96
C PHE A 690 13.59 1.78 15.31
N ALA A 691 13.23 0.98 14.31
CA ALA A 691 12.17 -0.02 14.46
C ALA A 691 12.58 -1.31 15.19
N SER A 692 13.87 -1.65 15.20
CA SER A 692 14.39 -2.84 15.86
C SER A 692 15.83 -2.66 16.32
N GLY A 693 16.24 -3.34 17.40
CA GLY A 693 17.61 -3.26 17.92
C GLY A 693 18.71 -3.75 16.95
N GLY A 694 18.33 -4.35 15.82
CA GLY A 694 19.24 -4.71 14.71
C GLY A 694 19.22 -3.72 13.54
N SER A 695 18.67 -2.51 13.70
CA SER A 695 18.72 -1.51 12.63
C SER A 695 20.14 -1.01 12.39
N LYS A 696 20.46 -0.82 11.11
CA LYS A 696 21.72 -0.22 10.64
C LYS A 696 21.73 1.31 10.65
N ASP A 697 20.63 1.94 11.10
CA ASP A 697 20.65 3.38 11.36
C ASP A 697 21.72 3.71 12.42
N ALA A 698 22.35 4.87 12.34
CA ALA A 698 23.35 5.30 13.31
C ALA A 698 22.86 6.48 14.16
N ALA A 699 23.24 6.50 15.45
CA ALA A 699 22.95 7.62 16.34
C ALA A 699 24.00 7.76 17.46
N ILE A 700 24.28 9.02 17.82
CA ILE A 700 25.18 9.38 18.92
C ILE A 700 24.45 10.34 19.85
N PHE A 701 24.46 10.06 21.15
CA PHE A 701 24.03 11.01 22.16
C PHE A 701 25.22 11.42 23.03
N ARG A 702 25.45 12.74 23.13
CA ARG A 702 26.46 13.32 24.02
C ARG A 702 25.73 14.12 25.09
N GLU A 703 25.96 13.79 26.35
CA GLU A 703 25.27 14.44 27.47
C GLU A 703 25.74 15.89 27.74
N GLY A 704 26.93 16.25 27.26
CA GLY A 704 27.48 17.59 27.47
C GLY A 704 28.68 17.89 26.58
N LEU A 705 28.42 18.42 25.38
CA LEU A 705 29.45 19.04 24.55
C LEU A 705 29.78 20.45 25.08
N PRO A 706 31.06 20.80 25.30
CA PRO A 706 31.48 22.16 25.62
C PRO A 706 31.08 23.20 24.56
N ALA A 707 31.23 24.48 24.89
CA ALA A 707 31.11 25.54 23.89
C ALA A 707 32.24 25.41 22.85
N GLY A 708 31.89 25.52 21.57
CA GLY A 708 32.80 25.27 20.46
C GLY A 708 32.05 24.93 19.18
N GLY A 709 32.80 24.79 18.08
CA GLY A 709 32.27 24.28 16.81
C GLY A 709 32.50 22.78 16.68
N TYR A 710 31.54 22.12 16.03
CA TYR A 710 31.51 20.68 15.85
C TYR A 710 31.07 20.34 14.43
N THR A 711 31.70 19.31 13.87
CA THR A 711 31.36 18.79 12.54
C THR A 711 30.95 17.33 12.66
N VAL A 712 29.80 17.01 12.10
CA VAL A 712 29.26 15.65 12.03
C VAL A 712 29.38 15.19 10.59
N GLN A 713 30.09 14.11 10.37
CA GLN A 713 30.21 13.50 9.05
C GLN A 713 29.26 12.32 8.95
N VAL A 714 28.45 12.29 7.90
CA VAL A 714 27.54 11.19 7.58
C VAL A 714 27.96 10.58 6.25
N ARG A 715 28.06 9.24 6.22
CA ARG A 715 28.50 8.47 5.05
C ARG A 715 27.86 7.09 5.01
N GLY A 716 27.99 6.38 3.89
CA GLY A 716 27.64 4.96 3.80
C GLY A 716 28.82 4.05 4.14
N VAL A 717 28.58 2.99 4.90
CA VAL A 717 29.57 1.93 5.17
C VAL A 717 29.94 1.22 3.88
N ALA A 718 31.22 0.89 3.71
CA ALA A 718 31.74 0.19 2.53
C ALA A 718 31.35 0.83 1.18
N GLY A 719 31.14 2.15 1.16
CA GLY A 719 30.75 2.87 -0.06
C GLY A 719 29.26 2.78 -0.40
N ALA A 720 28.40 2.37 0.53
CA ALA A 720 26.96 2.36 0.33
C ALA A 720 26.44 3.74 -0.08
N THR A 721 25.47 3.75 -0.99
CA THR A 721 24.82 4.96 -1.52
C THR A 721 23.32 4.89 -1.26
N GLY A 722 22.67 6.04 -1.17
CA GLY A 722 21.21 6.13 -1.01
C GLY A 722 20.78 7.36 -0.22
N THR A 723 19.47 7.48 -0.03
CA THR A 723 18.82 8.56 0.70
C THR A 723 18.95 8.37 2.20
N VAL A 724 19.40 9.40 2.91
CA VAL A 724 19.53 9.42 4.37
C VAL A 724 18.98 10.73 4.90
N ILE A 725 18.37 10.70 6.08
CA ILE A 725 18.12 11.90 6.86
C ILE A 725 19.16 12.01 7.98
N ALA A 726 19.94 13.08 7.97
CA ALA A 726 20.83 13.42 9.07
C ALA A 726 20.15 14.44 9.97
N GLU A 727 20.16 14.19 11.27
CA GLU A 727 19.44 15.03 12.23
C GLU A 727 20.33 15.37 13.42
N LEU A 728 20.15 16.59 13.92
CA LEU A 728 20.81 17.12 15.11
C LEU A 728 19.76 17.75 15.99
N TYR A 729 19.75 17.40 17.28
CA TYR A 729 18.79 17.92 18.25
C TYR A 729 19.49 18.49 19.48
N ASP A 730 18.96 19.60 19.98
CA ASP A 730 19.23 20.10 21.32
C ASP A 730 18.60 19.16 22.35
N GLY A 731 19.46 18.45 23.10
CA GLY A 731 19.04 17.50 24.12
C GLY A 731 18.48 18.14 25.39
N THR A 732 18.54 19.47 25.52
CA THR A 732 18.11 20.19 26.73
C THR A 732 16.59 20.17 26.85
N ALA A 733 16.08 19.69 27.99
CA ALA A 733 14.65 19.68 28.27
C ALA A 733 14.08 21.10 28.23
N ALA A 734 12.93 21.29 27.58
CA ALA A 734 12.32 22.60 27.43
C ALA A 734 12.05 23.30 28.78
N ALA A 735 11.74 22.53 29.82
CA ALA A 735 11.50 23.02 31.17
C ALA A 735 12.75 23.58 31.88
N SER A 736 13.95 23.13 31.50
CA SER A 736 15.21 23.58 32.12
C SER A 736 15.96 24.62 31.30
N PHE A 737 15.43 25.00 30.14
CA PHE A 737 16.07 25.96 29.24
C PHE A 737 15.82 27.40 29.69
N ALA A 738 16.88 28.11 30.07
CA ALA A 738 16.89 29.49 30.54
C ALA A 738 17.73 30.39 29.60
N PRO A 739 17.62 31.73 29.67
CA PRO A 739 18.44 32.63 28.86
C PRO A 739 19.95 32.41 28.97
N SER A 740 20.43 31.95 30.14
CA SER A 740 21.84 31.63 30.42
C SER A 740 22.27 30.23 29.97
N THR A 741 21.34 29.38 29.51
CA THR A 741 21.66 28.04 29.02
C THR A 741 22.38 28.15 27.68
N THR A 742 23.48 27.41 27.52
CA THR A 742 24.21 27.27 26.24
C THR A 742 23.24 26.86 25.13
N ARG A 743 23.42 27.37 23.91
CA ARG A 743 22.49 27.21 22.76
C ARG A 743 23.19 26.59 21.56
N LEU A 744 22.40 26.10 20.60
CA LEU A 744 22.86 25.89 19.24
C LEU A 744 22.78 27.26 18.54
N VAL A 745 23.93 27.92 18.35
CA VAL A 745 23.95 29.29 17.76
C VAL A 745 24.00 29.26 16.24
N GLY A 746 24.41 28.15 15.66
CA GLY A 746 24.40 27.92 14.23
C GLY A 746 24.37 26.43 13.93
N VAL A 747 23.65 26.07 12.88
CA VAL A 747 23.59 24.73 12.31
C VAL A 747 23.81 24.84 10.81
N SER A 748 24.57 23.92 10.23
CA SER A 748 24.97 24.02 8.83
C SER A 748 25.06 22.67 8.15
N VAL A 749 25.06 22.68 6.82
CA VAL A 749 25.37 21.53 5.98
C VAL A 749 26.26 21.97 4.83
N LEU A 750 27.34 21.22 4.59
CA LEU A 750 28.14 21.35 3.38
C LEU A 750 27.87 20.13 2.50
N LYS A 751 27.27 20.35 1.32
CA LYS A 751 26.87 19.27 0.42
C LYS A 751 26.98 19.71 -1.03
N GLN A 752 27.35 18.75 -1.88
CA GLN A 752 27.26 18.88 -3.34
C GLN A 752 25.78 18.82 -3.74
N ILE A 753 25.29 19.90 -4.34
CA ILE A 753 23.96 19.95 -4.95
C ILE A 753 24.11 19.68 -6.43
N GLU A 754 23.42 18.66 -6.94
CA GLU A 754 23.49 18.28 -8.35
C GLU A 754 22.63 19.17 -9.25
N ALA A 755 22.86 19.09 -10.55
CA ALA A 755 22.21 19.96 -11.52
C ALA A 755 20.69 19.73 -11.54
N GLY A 756 19.92 20.77 -11.24
CA GLY A 756 18.46 20.71 -11.18
C GLY A 756 17.90 20.10 -9.89
N GLU A 757 18.75 19.69 -8.94
CA GLU A 757 18.33 19.18 -7.64
C GLU A 757 18.11 20.31 -6.61
N ILE A 758 17.34 19.99 -5.57
CA ILE A 758 17.06 20.89 -4.44
C ILE A 758 17.57 20.23 -3.15
N LEU A 759 18.47 20.90 -2.44
CA LEU A 759 18.80 20.53 -1.08
C LEU A 759 17.74 21.07 -0.12
N THR A 760 17.18 20.17 0.69
CA THR A 760 16.15 20.51 1.68
C THR A 760 16.72 20.39 3.09
N VAL A 761 16.71 21.51 3.82
CA VAL A 761 17.21 21.61 5.19
C VAL A 761 16.07 22.02 6.11
N GLY A 762 15.64 21.13 6.99
CA GLY A 762 14.64 21.40 8.02
C GLY A 762 15.29 21.94 9.29
N PHE A 763 14.63 22.85 10.00
CA PHE A 763 15.05 23.25 11.34
C PHE A 763 13.85 23.65 12.19
N VAL A 764 14.01 23.60 13.51
CA VAL A 764 12.96 23.96 14.46
C VAL A 764 13.40 25.14 15.32
N VAL A 765 12.53 26.15 15.40
CA VAL A 765 12.60 27.19 16.42
C VAL A 765 11.79 26.70 17.62
N GLY A 766 12.47 26.23 18.65
CA GLY A 766 11.86 25.81 19.92
C GLY A 766 11.68 26.98 20.89
N GLY A 767 11.01 26.73 22.02
CA GLY A 767 10.68 27.76 23.02
C GLY A 767 9.31 28.38 22.80
N THR A 768 9.07 29.55 23.39
CA THR A 768 7.74 30.21 23.37
C THR A 768 7.78 31.63 22.79
N THR A 769 8.98 32.15 22.50
CA THR A 769 9.19 33.48 21.95
C THR A 769 9.78 33.37 20.55
N SER A 770 9.52 34.39 19.71
CA SER A 770 10.06 34.41 18.36
C SER A 770 11.58 34.57 18.38
N ARG A 771 12.26 34.01 17.39
CA ARG A 771 13.70 34.16 17.20
C ARG A 771 14.03 34.71 15.83
N GLN A 772 14.95 35.67 15.80
CA GLN A 772 15.52 36.14 14.55
C GLN A 772 16.61 35.15 14.11
N VAL A 773 16.54 34.74 12.84
CA VAL A 773 17.53 33.86 12.23
C VAL A 773 18.18 34.52 11.02
N LEU A 774 19.44 34.17 10.76
CA LEU A 774 20.13 34.42 9.50
C LEU A 774 20.23 33.07 8.76
N VAL A 775 19.71 33.02 7.55
CA VAL A 775 19.82 31.86 6.65
C VAL A 775 20.76 32.21 5.51
N ARG A 776 21.72 31.34 5.21
CA ARG A 776 22.74 31.53 4.19
C ARG A 776 22.81 30.31 3.28
N ALA A 777 22.99 30.55 1.99
CA ALA A 777 23.41 29.58 0.99
C ALA A 777 24.66 30.15 0.31
N ILE A 778 25.82 29.61 0.67
CA ILE A 778 27.13 30.11 0.28
C ILE A 778 27.73 29.18 -0.77
N GLY A 779 28.05 29.77 -1.91
CA GLY A 779 28.67 29.14 -3.08
C GLY A 779 29.89 29.95 -3.51
N PRO A 780 29.73 31.12 -4.19
CA PRO A 780 30.87 31.86 -4.71
C PRO A 780 31.94 32.25 -3.68
N ALA A 781 31.57 32.55 -2.42
CA ALA A 781 32.57 32.87 -1.40
C ALA A 781 33.45 31.66 -1.03
N LEU A 782 32.98 30.42 -1.20
CA LEU A 782 33.78 29.22 -0.98
C LEU A 782 34.87 29.04 -2.05
N ALA A 783 34.67 29.59 -3.26
CA ALA A 783 35.66 29.54 -4.33
C ALA A 783 36.86 30.47 -4.10
N LEU A 784 36.77 31.39 -3.14
CA LEU A 784 37.79 32.37 -2.82
C LEU A 784 38.61 31.95 -1.59
N ALA A 785 39.76 32.59 -1.39
CA ALA A 785 40.54 32.42 -0.16
C ALA A 785 39.71 32.83 1.08
N PRO A 786 39.83 32.13 2.22
CA PRO A 786 40.78 31.05 2.51
C PRO A 786 40.33 29.64 2.07
N PHE A 787 39.08 29.46 1.64
CA PHE A 787 38.49 28.14 1.39
C PHE A 787 38.98 27.51 0.08
N ASN A 788 39.12 28.32 -0.98
CA ASN A 788 39.67 27.91 -2.28
C ASN A 788 39.02 26.63 -2.85
N ILE A 789 37.69 26.51 -2.78
CA ILE A 789 36.92 25.35 -3.27
C ILE A 789 36.46 25.62 -4.71
N PRO A 790 37.16 25.11 -5.74
CA PRO A 790 36.86 25.44 -7.14
C PRO A 790 35.53 24.86 -7.64
N THR A 791 34.98 23.85 -6.95
CA THR A 791 33.70 23.21 -7.28
C THR A 791 32.50 23.85 -6.61
N ALA A 792 32.68 24.99 -5.94
CA ALA A 792 31.59 25.67 -5.26
C ALA A 792 30.51 26.15 -6.23
N MET A 793 29.26 26.13 -5.78
CA MET A 793 28.12 26.58 -6.59
C MET A 793 28.29 28.05 -6.98
N ALA A 794 28.16 28.35 -8.28
CA ALA A 794 28.39 29.71 -8.77
C ALA A 794 27.24 30.69 -8.48
N ASP A 795 26.03 30.19 -8.23
CA ASP A 795 24.82 31.02 -8.12
C ASP A 795 23.72 30.32 -7.29
N PRO A 796 23.88 30.24 -5.96
CA PRO A 796 22.90 29.60 -5.08
C PRO A 796 21.63 30.44 -4.88
N ARG A 797 20.48 29.77 -4.87
CA ARG A 797 19.15 30.33 -4.57
C ARG A 797 18.59 29.73 -3.32
N LEU A 798 17.84 30.53 -2.55
CA LEU A 798 17.36 30.15 -1.22
C LEU A 798 15.88 30.52 -1.07
N ASN A 799 15.07 29.56 -0.59
CA ASN A 799 13.67 29.76 -0.22
C ASN A 799 13.44 29.24 1.21
N LEU A 800 12.85 30.07 2.07
CA LEU A 800 12.48 29.72 3.45
C LEU A 800 10.97 29.51 3.55
N PHE A 801 10.54 28.37 4.08
CA PHE A 801 9.15 27.96 4.22
C PHE A 801 8.74 27.75 5.67
N ASN A 802 7.48 28.05 5.97
CA ASN A 802 6.82 27.55 7.17
C ASN A 802 6.22 26.18 6.85
N LEU A 803 6.62 25.13 7.57
CA LEU A 803 6.19 23.76 7.27
C LEU A 803 4.71 23.52 7.59
N GLN A 804 4.12 24.25 8.54
CA GLN A 804 2.70 24.11 8.88
C GLN A 804 1.79 24.72 7.82
N THR A 805 2.15 25.89 7.28
CA THR A 805 1.32 26.57 6.28
C THR A 805 1.74 26.24 4.84
N GLN A 806 2.89 25.58 4.67
CA GLN A 806 3.59 25.35 3.40
C GLN A 806 3.87 26.63 2.58
N ALA A 807 3.74 27.81 3.21
CA ALA A 807 3.95 29.09 2.56
C ALA A 807 5.43 29.48 2.56
N VAL A 808 5.88 30.08 1.45
CA VAL A 808 7.17 30.76 1.38
C VAL A 808 7.11 31.99 2.29
N ILE A 809 8.00 32.04 3.28
CA ILE A 809 8.18 33.19 4.18
C ILE A 809 9.02 34.26 3.48
N ARG A 810 10.13 33.83 2.88
CA ARG A 810 11.08 34.72 2.21
C ARG A 810 11.96 33.92 1.24
N SER A 811 12.38 34.58 0.17
CA SER A 811 13.32 34.04 -0.82
C SER A 811 14.47 35.01 -1.03
N ASN A 812 15.62 34.49 -1.45
CA ASN A 812 16.75 35.30 -1.86
C ASN A 812 17.57 34.58 -2.94
N ASP A 813 17.92 35.32 -3.99
CA ASP A 813 18.78 34.92 -5.11
C ASP A 813 19.76 36.09 -5.30
N ASN A 814 20.98 35.98 -4.76
CA ASN A 814 21.96 37.05 -4.52
C ASN A 814 21.70 37.94 -3.27
N TRP A 815 22.70 38.08 -2.39
CA TRP A 815 22.60 38.84 -1.13
C TRP A 815 22.84 40.35 -1.29
N GLY A 816 23.42 40.77 -2.41
CA GLY A 816 23.54 42.17 -2.85
C GLY A 816 24.35 43.10 -1.93
N GLY A 817 25.18 42.56 -1.03
CA GLY A 817 26.02 43.38 -0.15
C GLY A 817 25.28 44.13 0.95
N ALA A 818 24.06 43.72 1.32
CA ALA A 818 23.22 44.46 2.25
C ALA A 818 23.92 44.71 3.61
N ALA A 819 24.00 45.98 4.02
CA ALA A 819 24.72 46.41 5.23
C ALA A 819 24.21 45.74 6.52
N LEU A 820 22.89 45.48 6.61
CA LEU A 820 22.29 44.77 7.72
C LEU A 820 22.80 43.33 7.81
N LEU A 821 22.82 42.59 6.68
CA LEU A 821 23.31 41.21 6.64
C LEU A 821 24.78 41.11 7.01
N ARG A 822 25.60 42.08 6.56
CA ARG A 822 27.02 42.17 6.93
C ARG A 822 27.20 42.41 8.43
N THR A 823 26.43 43.33 9.01
CA THR A 823 26.49 43.62 10.44
C THR A 823 26.01 42.43 11.27
N THR A 824 24.94 41.75 10.85
CA THR A 824 24.44 40.52 11.48
C THR A 824 25.47 39.41 11.43
N ALA A 825 26.08 39.14 10.27
CA ALA A 825 27.12 38.13 10.10
C ALA A 825 28.31 38.34 11.04
N GLY A 826 28.74 39.60 11.23
CA GLY A 826 29.81 39.95 12.17
C GLY A 826 29.45 39.70 13.63
N ARG A 827 28.17 39.89 14.04
CA ARG A 827 27.71 39.66 15.42
C ARG A 827 27.65 38.18 15.80
N ILE A 828 27.40 37.30 14.84
CA ILE A 828 27.24 35.85 15.06
C ILE A 828 28.54 35.06 14.86
N GLY A 829 29.64 35.73 14.48
CA GLY A 829 30.94 35.08 14.26
C GLY A 829 31.02 34.24 12.98
N SER A 830 30.08 34.39 12.05
CA SER A 830 30.16 33.76 10.74
C SER A 830 31.20 34.49 9.87
N PHE A 831 31.93 33.75 9.02
CA PHE A 831 32.91 34.37 8.13
C PHE A 831 32.24 35.36 7.14
N PRO A 832 32.90 36.48 6.81
CA PRO A 832 32.33 37.51 5.94
C PRO A 832 32.25 37.07 4.48
N VAL A 833 31.20 37.52 3.78
CA VAL A 833 31.17 37.54 2.31
C VAL A 833 31.70 38.90 1.86
N GLU A 834 32.98 38.94 1.49
CA GLU A 834 33.71 40.20 1.24
C GLU A 834 33.20 40.95 -0.01
N ASN A 835 32.84 40.21 -1.06
CA ASN A 835 32.37 40.79 -2.31
C ASN A 835 30.86 41.08 -2.27
N ALA A 836 30.49 42.37 -2.26
CA ALA A 836 29.10 42.82 -2.32
C ALA A 836 28.36 42.39 -3.59
N ALA A 837 29.08 42.13 -4.68
CA ALA A 837 28.54 41.59 -5.93
C ALA A 837 28.54 40.05 -5.98
N SER A 838 28.87 39.38 -4.87
CA SER A 838 28.78 37.91 -4.80
C SER A 838 27.34 37.43 -5.02
N ARG A 839 27.21 36.29 -5.69
CA ARG A 839 25.94 35.62 -5.94
C ARG A 839 25.48 34.69 -4.82
N ASP A 840 26.21 34.65 -3.69
CA ASP A 840 25.74 34.01 -2.47
C ASP A 840 24.34 34.51 -2.10
N ALA A 841 23.48 33.65 -1.54
CA ALA A 841 22.14 34.04 -1.12
C ALA A 841 22.04 34.07 0.41
N MET A 842 21.48 35.15 0.96
CA MET A 842 21.37 35.33 2.41
C MET A 842 20.09 36.11 2.75
N LEU A 843 19.43 35.73 3.84
CA LEU A 843 18.27 36.47 4.35
C LEU A 843 18.21 36.41 5.88
N THR A 844 17.54 37.39 6.47
CA THR A 844 17.10 37.33 7.87
C THR A 844 15.59 37.20 7.95
N ALA A 845 15.11 36.48 8.97
CA ALA A 845 13.68 36.34 9.25
C ALA A 845 13.45 36.26 10.77
N THR A 846 12.37 36.88 11.25
CA THR A 846 11.88 36.67 12.63
C THR A 846 10.82 35.59 12.59
N LEU A 847 11.11 34.47 13.24
CA LEU A 847 10.30 33.26 13.20
C LEU A 847 9.68 33.00 14.56
N THR A 848 8.39 32.71 14.59
CA THR A 848 7.72 32.19 15.78
C THR A 848 8.24 30.78 16.10
N PRO A 849 7.96 30.23 17.30
CA PRO A 849 8.21 28.81 17.52
C PRO A 849 7.49 27.93 16.48
N GLY A 850 8.18 26.94 15.92
CA GLY A 850 7.65 26.10 14.85
C GLY A 850 8.73 25.41 14.00
N SER A 851 8.26 24.60 13.04
CA SER A 851 9.11 23.89 12.08
C SER A 851 9.20 24.64 10.76
N TYR A 852 10.43 24.76 10.26
CA TYR A 852 10.77 25.53 9.07
C TYR A 852 11.63 24.70 8.12
N THR A 853 11.62 25.07 6.85
CA THR A 853 12.43 24.40 5.83
C THR A 853 13.09 25.43 4.93
N VAL A 854 14.38 25.23 4.66
CA VAL A 854 15.16 25.96 3.67
C VAL A 854 15.35 25.04 2.46
N GLN A 855 14.96 25.51 1.29
CA GLN A 855 15.28 24.88 0.02
C GLN A 855 16.36 25.68 -0.69
N VAL A 856 17.43 24.99 -1.10
CA VAL A 856 18.56 25.58 -1.81
C VAL A 856 18.79 24.87 -3.13
N SER A 857 18.98 25.62 -4.20
CA SER A 857 19.20 25.13 -5.56
C SER A 857 20.10 26.07 -6.33
N GLY A 858 20.77 25.60 -7.39
CA GLY A 858 21.50 26.49 -8.31
C GLY A 858 20.58 27.22 -9.29
N ALA A 859 20.89 28.48 -9.59
CA ALA A 859 20.25 29.20 -10.67
C ALA A 859 20.44 28.47 -12.01
N ASN A 860 19.40 28.43 -12.85
CA ASN A 860 19.42 27.74 -14.15
C ASN A 860 19.89 26.28 -14.08
N SER A 861 19.52 25.58 -13.00
CA SER A 861 19.91 24.18 -12.75
C SER A 861 21.42 23.96 -12.60
N ALA A 862 22.17 24.97 -12.14
CA ALA A 862 23.59 24.82 -11.82
C ALA A 862 23.81 23.82 -10.67
N SER A 863 24.91 23.07 -10.73
CA SER A 863 25.41 22.22 -9.65
C SER A 863 26.59 22.87 -8.93
N GLY A 864 26.93 22.36 -7.75
CA GLY A 864 28.14 22.73 -7.04
C GLY A 864 28.08 22.51 -5.53
N LEU A 865 29.25 22.56 -4.90
CA LEU A 865 29.37 22.46 -3.45
C LEU A 865 28.79 23.72 -2.82
N THR A 866 27.84 23.55 -1.91
CA THR A 866 27.12 24.66 -1.28
C THR A 866 27.11 24.47 0.23
N LEU A 867 27.45 25.52 0.96
CA LEU A 867 27.31 25.59 2.41
C LEU A 867 25.98 26.26 2.74
N VAL A 868 25.06 25.53 3.35
CA VAL A 868 23.77 26.06 3.81
C VAL A 868 23.79 26.17 5.32
N GLU A 869 23.44 27.34 5.85
CA GLU A 869 23.58 27.66 7.27
C GLU A 869 22.33 28.34 7.81
N VAL A 870 21.97 28.01 9.04
CA VAL A 870 20.94 28.70 9.82
C VAL A 870 21.56 29.11 11.15
N TYR A 871 21.64 30.41 11.38
CA TYR A 871 22.16 30.99 12.62
C TYR A 871 21.06 31.67 13.42
N GLU A 872 21.15 31.52 14.73
CA GLU A 872 20.44 32.35 15.67
C GLU A 872 21.08 33.75 15.70
N VAL A 873 20.28 34.81 15.57
CA VAL A 873 20.77 36.19 15.70
C VAL A 873 20.56 36.65 17.16
N PRO A 874 21.63 37.04 17.89
CA PRO A 874 21.60 37.49 19.28
C PRO A 874 20.51 38.49 19.59
#